data_AF-A0A0S1S8M3-F1
#
_entry.id   AF-A0A0S1S8M3-F1
#
_cell.length_a   1.000
_cell.length_b   1.000
_cell.length_c   1.000
_cell.angle_alpha   90.00
_cell.angle_beta   90.00
_cell.angle_gamma   90.00
#
_symmetry.space_group_name_H-M   'P 1'
#
loop_
_entity.id
_entity.type
_entity.pdbx_description
1 polymer ?
#
loop_
_entity_poly.entity_id
_entity_poly.type
_entity_poly.pdbx_seq_one_letter_code
_entity_poly.pdbx_strand_id
1 'polypeptide(L)'
;MKPTKQYHLLFLTIVFTLFSVAKVGAQFLLQAPNSTDENNYKWYEASDTTTTVLGTDFFYEVTVPGVYFATYDGTLCGRNATSYFIVTNCNNPYNQVTLDISANVGSSATITWSPAVSGDQLKPIVTADQNVTKYTATLLKAGNSIDLPSFTVVCLDQSADLQDDLITVNEDESVVVPIYDNDIDLPTTGSLTTSSPANGTVSINNNGTPNNPTDDIVTYIPNPDYNGPDSFTYTVCNTMGDCSSATVNIDVLPIVDAFDDMFAMDQDTFFTINSWSNNDNDIPTLGTFTATNPTNGTITINNNGSATDPSDDVVIYTPNPGFVGTDTFTYTICDNAGNCSTAVITIVVNSTAVVDIDSDDDGILDAFEDLNLDADGDPATNPTDSDGDGVPDYLDIDSDDDGIPDNVEAQSTAGYIPPSGQDNNGNGLDDNYEQNGLFGLFPVDTDGDSLPDYLDEDSDNDNVPDIVEAHDYDFDGIADFVWLGSDKDNDGLDDGFEGVTVIDTDVNDKFNDPYSDLPNTDGDEESNYRDTDDDDDGIETRDEDLNGDGDYTNDDADGDGIPDYLDSDLIELNAGTIEVFNVVTPNGDGIHDILKITGLENYPNNSLKIFNRWGVLVYTTNAYGTEGNYFDGTSNGRVTVNQDNQLPVGTYFYILDYEEAAGKTKSLSGYIYINR
;
A
#
# COMPACT_ATOMS: atom_id res chain seq x y z
N MET A 1 -63.86 -21.79 3.23
CA MET A 1 -63.54 -22.93 4.11
C MET A 1 -62.68 -23.93 3.32
N LYS A 2 -61.42 -24.07 3.74
CA LYS A 2 -60.38 -25.06 3.34
C LYS A 2 -59.86 -25.07 1.88
N PRO A 3 -58.58 -25.43 1.65
CA PRO A 3 -57.39 -25.20 2.49
C PRO A 3 -56.16 -24.70 1.71
N THR A 4 -55.27 -24.03 2.44
CA THR A 4 -53.86 -23.79 2.14
C THR A 4 -53.07 -25.10 2.03
N LYS A 5 -52.14 -25.17 1.07
CA LYS A 5 -50.98 -26.08 1.11
C LYS A 5 -49.71 -25.24 0.97
N GLN A 6 -48.87 -25.33 2.00
CA GLN A 6 -47.48 -24.89 2.02
C GLN A 6 -46.64 -25.76 1.08
N TYR A 7 -45.63 -25.15 0.45
CA TYR A 7 -44.36 -25.81 0.13
C TYR A 7 -43.23 -24.91 0.63
N HIS A 8 -42.36 -25.48 1.45
CA HIS A 8 -41.14 -24.87 1.97
C HIS A 8 -39.97 -25.11 0.99
N LEU A 9 -39.11 -24.09 0.91
CA LEU A 9 -37.67 -24.07 0.62
C LEU A 9 -37.14 -24.79 -0.64
N LEU A 10 -36.65 -23.98 -1.58
CA LEU A 10 -35.23 -24.01 -1.97
C LEU A 10 -34.87 -22.58 -2.45
N PHE A 11 -34.26 -21.78 -1.58
CA PHE A 11 -33.64 -20.52 -2.00
C PHE A 11 -32.27 -20.88 -2.56
N LEU A 12 -32.18 -20.97 -3.89
CA LEU A 12 -30.91 -20.90 -4.60
C LEU A 12 -30.71 -19.41 -4.89
N THR A 13 -29.89 -18.75 -4.07
CA THR A 13 -29.43 -17.38 -4.31
C THR A 13 -28.54 -17.39 -5.54
N ILE A 14 -29.15 -17.17 -6.70
CA ILE A 14 -28.45 -16.74 -7.90
C ILE A 14 -28.11 -15.28 -7.65
N VAL A 15 -26.85 -15.03 -7.27
CA VAL A 15 -26.25 -13.70 -7.31
C VAL A 15 -26.31 -13.27 -8.77
N PHE A 16 -27.19 -12.30 -9.06
CA PHE A 16 -27.17 -11.60 -10.33
C PHE A 16 -25.96 -10.69 -10.28
N THR A 17 -24.87 -11.10 -10.93
CA THR A 17 -23.81 -10.18 -11.32
C THR A 17 -24.45 -9.14 -12.24
N LEU A 18 -24.57 -7.92 -11.73
CA LEU A 18 -24.83 -6.74 -12.53
C LEU A 18 -23.59 -6.53 -13.40
N PHE A 19 -23.58 -7.18 -14.57
CA PHE A 19 -22.74 -6.74 -15.66
C PHE A 19 -23.14 -5.28 -15.97
N SER A 20 -22.33 -4.35 -15.51
CA SER A 20 -22.21 -3.04 -16.14
C SER A 20 -21.76 -3.32 -17.57
N VAL A 21 -22.73 -3.40 -18.48
CA VAL A 21 -22.44 -3.41 -19.91
C VAL A 21 -21.87 -2.02 -20.21
N ALA A 22 -20.54 -1.90 -20.17
CA ALA A 22 -19.85 -0.78 -20.77
C ALA A 22 -20.39 -0.66 -22.20
N LYS A 23 -21.02 0.48 -22.50
CA LYS A 23 -21.38 0.79 -23.88
C LYS A 23 -20.06 1.01 -24.63
N VAL A 24 -19.52 -0.05 -25.22
CA VAL A 24 -18.47 0.05 -26.22
C VAL A 24 -19.06 0.86 -27.38
N GLY A 25 -18.66 2.12 -27.49
CA GLY A 25 -18.96 2.91 -28.68
C GLY A 25 -18.23 2.29 -29.85
N ALA A 26 -18.89 2.10 -30.99
CA ALA A 26 -18.20 1.58 -32.17
C ALA A 26 -17.08 2.55 -32.58
N GLN A 27 -15.82 2.10 -32.55
CA GLN A 27 -14.67 2.91 -32.96
C GLN A 27 -14.79 3.36 -34.43
N PHE A 28 -15.44 2.54 -35.29
CA PHE A 28 -15.72 2.89 -36.67
C PHE A 28 -17.17 2.68 -37.06
N LEU A 29 -17.69 3.64 -37.84
CA LEU A 29 -18.98 3.58 -38.51
C LEU A 29 -18.74 3.43 -40.01
N LEU A 30 -19.06 2.26 -40.58
CA LEU A 30 -18.91 2.02 -42.00
C LEU A 30 -20.04 2.69 -42.78
N GLN A 31 -19.71 3.32 -43.91
CA GLN A 31 -20.67 4.03 -44.75
C GLN A 31 -20.90 3.30 -46.08
N ALA A 32 -22.16 3.15 -46.50
CA ALA A 32 -22.48 2.55 -47.78
C ALA A 32 -22.14 3.46 -48.99
N PRO A 33 -21.85 2.91 -50.20
CA PRO A 33 -21.19 3.66 -51.28
C PRO A 33 -22.02 4.69 -52.07
N ASN A 34 -23.27 5.01 -51.70
CA ASN A 34 -24.15 5.85 -52.54
C ASN A 34 -24.98 6.87 -51.73
N SER A 35 -24.91 8.15 -52.10
CA SER A 35 -25.35 9.28 -51.26
C SER A 35 -26.77 9.80 -51.55
N THR A 36 -27.60 9.07 -52.32
CA THR A 36 -28.88 9.63 -52.82
C THR A 36 -30.13 8.83 -52.47
N ASP A 37 -30.01 7.66 -51.84
CA ASP A 37 -31.16 6.84 -51.45
C ASP A 37 -30.80 5.97 -50.23
N GLU A 38 -31.26 6.37 -49.04
CA GLU A 38 -30.75 5.91 -47.73
C GLU A 38 -31.38 4.60 -47.21
N ASN A 39 -32.34 4.01 -47.93
CA ASN A 39 -33.27 3.03 -47.33
C ASN A 39 -33.25 1.60 -47.93
N ASN A 40 -32.23 1.19 -48.67
CA ASN A 40 -32.23 -0.15 -49.33
C ASN A 40 -30.85 -0.83 -49.39
N TYR A 41 -30.11 -0.82 -48.28
CA TYR A 41 -28.82 -1.49 -48.15
C TYR A 41 -28.90 -2.79 -47.35
N LYS A 42 -27.94 -3.68 -47.59
CA LYS A 42 -27.69 -4.87 -46.76
C LYS A 42 -26.20 -5.04 -46.56
N TRP A 43 -25.78 -5.06 -45.30
CA TRP A 43 -24.40 -5.32 -44.87
C TRP A 43 -24.15 -6.82 -44.69
N TYR A 44 -22.95 -7.24 -45.07
CA TYR A 44 -22.48 -8.62 -45.00
C TYR A 44 -21.03 -8.67 -44.51
N GLU A 45 -20.68 -9.76 -43.84
CA GLU A 45 -19.30 -10.15 -43.55
C GLU A 45 -18.88 -11.21 -44.60
N ALA A 46 -17.69 -11.07 -45.18
CA ALA A 46 -17.28 -11.84 -46.35
C ALA A 46 -16.92 -13.31 -46.07
N SER A 47 -16.58 -13.64 -44.82
CA SER A 47 -16.35 -15.02 -44.37
C SER A 47 -17.65 -15.75 -44.01
N ASP A 48 -18.75 -15.02 -43.75
CA ASP A 48 -20.06 -15.63 -43.51
C ASP A 48 -20.69 -16.18 -44.81
N THR A 49 -20.58 -17.50 -44.98
CA THR A 49 -21.17 -18.23 -46.13
C THR A 49 -22.69 -18.41 -46.06
N THR A 50 -23.33 -18.02 -44.96
CA THR A 50 -24.77 -18.25 -44.72
C THR A 50 -25.67 -17.12 -45.24
N THR A 51 -25.10 -16.09 -45.86
CA THR A 51 -25.80 -14.89 -46.41
C THR A 51 -26.56 -14.06 -45.36
N THR A 52 -26.12 -14.09 -44.10
CA THR A 52 -26.72 -13.30 -43.02
C THR A 52 -26.60 -11.80 -43.31
N VAL A 53 -27.70 -11.08 -43.12
CA VAL A 53 -27.72 -9.62 -43.22
C VAL A 53 -27.40 -9.06 -41.85
N LEU A 54 -26.28 -8.34 -41.73
CA LEU A 54 -25.81 -7.74 -40.47
C LEU A 54 -26.58 -6.47 -40.10
N GLY A 55 -27.03 -5.73 -41.11
CA GLY A 55 -27.73 -4.46 -40.96
C GLY A 55 -28.28 -3.97 -42.28
N THR A 56 -29.30 -3.11 -42.23
CA THR A 56 -29.93 -2.51 -43.41
C THR A 56 -29.78 -1.00 -43.49
N ASP A 57 -29.22 -0.39 -42.45
CA ASP A 57 -29.00 1.04 -42.37
C ASP A 57 -27.85 1.49 -43.27
N PHE A 58 -27.87 2.78 -43.61
CA PHE A 58 -26.84 3.42 -44.42
C PHE A 58 -25.44 3.34 -43.77
N PHE A 59 -25.44 3.29 -42.44
CA PHE A 59 -24.26 3.11 -41.61
C PHE A 59 -24.28 1.76 -40.89
N TYR A 60 -23.11 1.18 -40.67
CA TYR A 60 -22.96 -0.04 -39.88
C TYR A 60 -21.87 0.15 -38.83
N GLU A 61 -22.23 -0.05 -37.57
CA GLU A 61 -21.33 -0.03 -36.43
C GLU A 61 -20.52 -1.34 -36.41
N VAL A 62 -19.19 -1.24 -36.47
CA VAL A 62 -18.30 -2.40 -36.40
C VAL A 62 -17.67 -2.46 -35.02
N THR A 63 -17.81 -3.62 -34.38
CA THR A 63 -17.30 -3.89 -33.04
C THR A 63 -16.33 -5.06 -32.98
N VAL A 64 -16.12 -5.77 -34.11
CA VAL A 64 -15.18 -6.89 -34.20
C VAL A 64 -14.39 -6.83 -35.52
N PRO A 65 -13.16 -7.38 -35.56
CA PRO A 65 -12.43 -7.53 -36.81
C PRO A 65 -13.16 -8.40 -37.84
N GLY A 66 -13.05 -8.04 -39.13
CA GLY A 66 -13.73 -8.74 -40.22
C GLY A 66 -13.61 -8.04 -41.57
N VAL A 67 -14.15 -8.66 -42.62
CA VAL A 67 -14.22 -8.06 -43.96
C VAL A 67 -15.66 -7.75 -44.33
N TYR A 68 -16.02 -6.47 -44.33
CA TYR A 68 -17.39 -6.01 -44.49
C TYR A 68 -17.65 -5.40 -45.87
N PHE A 69 -18.86 -5.58 -46.37
CA PHE A 69 -19.33 -4.91 -47.58
C PHE A 69 -20.85 -4.72 -47.58
N ALA A 70 -21.31 -3.69 -48.28
CA ALA A 70 -22.74 -3.40 -48.44
C ALA A 70 -23.20 -3.68 -49.88
N THR A 71 -24.45 -4.13 -50.04
CA THR A 71 -25.13 -4.26 -51.34
C THR A 71 -26.42 -3.44 -51.38
N TYR A 72 -26.89 -3.08 -52.57
CA TYR A 72 -28.12 -2.30 -52.79
C TYR A 72 -29.15 -3.14 -53.58
N ASP A 73 -30.42 -3.11 -53.14
CA ASP A 73 -31.61 -3.69 -53.81
C ASP A 73 -31.64 -5.22 -54.03
N GLY A 74 -30.90 -5.99 -53.22
CA GLY A 74 -31.07 -7.46 -53.08
C GLY A 74 -30.98 -8.30 -54.36
N THR A 75 -30.58 -7.73 -55.49
CA THR A 75 -30.51 -8.41 -56.79
C THR A 75 -29.07 -8.73 -57.13
N LEU A 76 -28.77 -10.04 -57.23
CA LEU A 76 -27.49 -10.56 -57.72
C LEU A 76 -27.39 -10.39 -59.25
N CYS A 77 -27.34 -9.15 -59.73
CA CYS A 77 -26.97 -8.79 -61.11
C CYS A 77 -26.19 -7.47 -61.11
N GLY A 78 -25.02 -7.56 -60.50
CA GLY A 78 -23.97 -6.56 -60.51
C GLY A 78 -22.82 -7.18 -59.74
N ARG A 79 -21.94 -7.90 -60.43
CA ARG A 79 -20.68 -8.33 -59.82
C ARG A 79 -20.01 -7.08 -59.25
N ASN A 80 -19.50 -7.20 -58.03
CA ASN A 80 -18.62 -6.28 -57.33
C ASN A 80 -19.36 -5.37 -56.35
N ALA A 81 -19.18 -5.66 -55.05
CA ALA A 81 -19.16 -4.58 -54.07
C ALA A 81 -18.17 -3.53 -54.60
N THR A 82 -18.55 -2.26 -54.62
CA THR A 82 -17.67 -1.20 -55.12
C THR A 82 -16.54 -0.88 -54.14
N SER A 83 -16.70 -1.31 -52.88
CA SER A 83 -15.71 -1.20 -51.81
C SER A 83 -15.86 -2.32 -50.78
N TYR A 84 -14.74 -2.75 -50.21
CA TYR A 84 -14.66 -3.62 -49.03
C TYR A 84 -14.02 -2.84 -47.89
N PHE A 85 -14.48 -3.08 -46.66
CA PHE A 85 -13.87 -2.59 -45.43
C PHE A 85 -13.19 -3.77 -44.75
N ILE A 86 -11.88 -3.72 -44.63
CA ILE A 86 -11.07 -4.71 -43.92
C ILE A 86 -10.72 -4.08 -42.57
N VAL A 87 -11.31 -4.64 -41.53
CA VAL A 87 -11.13 -4.22 -40.15
C VAL A 87 -10.33 -5.30 -39.43
N THR A 88 -9.16 -4.96 -38.91
CA THR A 88 -8.24 -5.90 -38.23
C THR A 88 -8.10 -5.56 -36.75
N ASN A 89 -7.44 -6.40 -35.96
CA ASN A 89 -6.93 -5.98 -34.65
C ASN A 89 -5.62 -5.19 -34.87
N CYS A 90 -5.40 -4.11 -34.11
CA CYS A 90 -4.22 -3.25 -34.25
C CYS A 90 -2.89 -3.94 -33.86
N ASN A 91 -2.93 -5.01 -33.09
CA ASN A 91 -1.77 -5.77 -32.64
C ASN A 91 -1.10 -6.52 -33.81
N ASN A 92 0.22 -6.49 -33.84
CA ASN A 92 1.03 -7.27 -34.78
C ASN A 92 1.06 -8.74 -34.31
N PRO A 93 0.84 -9.76 -35.18
CA PRO A 93 0.72 -9.69 -36.64
C PRO A 93 -0.69 -9.59 -37.20
N TYR A 94 -1.71 -9.47 -36.34
CA TYR A 94 -3.11 -9.43 -36.75
C TYR A 94 -3.46 -8.22 -37.62
N ASN A 95 -2.68 -7.14 -37.53
CA ASN A 95 -2.82 -5.94 -38.36
C ASN A 95 -2.26 -6.08 -39.80
N GLN A 96 -1.70 -7.22 -40.20
CA GLN A 96 -1.19 -7.41 -41.57
C GLN A 96 -2.28 -7.92 -42.54
N VAL A 97 -2.54 -7.18 -43.62
CA VAL A 97 -3.59 -7.46 -44.59
C VAL A 97 -3.01 -7.74 -45.97
N THR A 98 -3.39 -8.88 -46.56
CA THR A 98 -3.07 -9.20 -47.96
C THR A 98 -4.20 -8.78 -48.90
N LEU A 99 -3.94 -7.86 -49.84
CA LEU A 99 -4.92 -7.41 -50.83
C LEU A 99 -4.84 -8.25 -52.12
N ASP A 100 -5.49 -9.42 -52.16
CA ASP A 100 -5.40 -10.32 -53.32
C ASP A 100 -6.33 -9.91 -54.46
N ILE A 101 -5.75 -9.40 -55.56
CA ILE A 101 -6.48 -9.08 -56.80
C ILE A 101 -6.19 -10.05 -57.95
N SER A 102 -5.44 -11.12 -57.69
CA SER A 102 -4.88 -12.01 -58.72
C SER A 102 -5.94 -12.63 -59.64
N ALA A 103 -7.13 -12.92 -59.11
CA ALA A 103 -8.25 -13.47 -59.87
C ALA A 103 -8.88 -12.49 -60.88
N ASN A 104 -8.64 -11.19 -60.73
CA ASN A 104 -9.26 -10.12 -61.53
C ASN A 104 -8.31 -9.50 -62.57
N VAL A 105 -7.06 -9.98 -62.65
CA VAL A 105 -6.03 -9.42 -63.53
C VAL A 105 -5.76 -10.35 -64.72
N GLY A 106 -5.97 -9.85 -65.94
CA GLY A 106 -5.57 -10.55 -67.16
C GLY A 106 -4.07 -10.42 -67.43
N SER A 107 -3.45 -11.43 -68.07
CA SER A 107 -2.00 -11.58 -68.30
C SER A 107 -1.27 -10.46 -69.08
N SER A 108 -1.96 -9.39 -69.46
CA SER A 108 -1.42 -8.27 -70.25
C SER A 108 -1.81 -6.89 -69.71
N ALA A 109 -2.29 -6.80 -68.47
CA ALA A 109 -2.65 -5.55 -67.81
C ALA A 109 -1.50 -5.09 -66.90
N THR A 110 -1.24 -3.78 -66.86
CA THR A 110 -0.37 -3.18 -65.86
C THR A 110 -1.24 -2.73 -64.67
N ILE A 111 -0.75 -2.96 -63.45
CA ILE A 111 -1.44 -2.59 -62.20
C ILE A 111 -0.76 -1.36 -61.61
N THR A 112 -1.55 -0.40 -61.15
CA THR A 112 -1.10 0.69 -60.29
C THR A 112 -2.04 0.81 -59.09
N TRP A 113 -1.51 1.07 -57.91
CA TRP A 113 -2.28 1.27 -56.69
C TRP A 113 -2.30 2.74 -56.28
N SER A 114 -3.42 3.18 -55.71
CA SER A 114 -3.56 4.47 -55.02
C SER A 114 -4.14 4.23 -53.62
N PRO A 115 -3.40 4.54 -52.53
CA PRO A 115 -1.99 4.95 -52.51
C PRO A 115 -1.06 3.84 -53.02
N ALA A 116 0.18 4.19 -53.36
CA ALA A 116 1.15 3.23 -53.90
C ALA A 116 1.53 2.19 -52.84
N VAL A 117 1.53 0.92 -53.24
CA VAL A 117 1.90 -0.22 -52.39
C VAL A 117 3.21 -0.85 -52.87
N SER A 118 4.00 -1.37 -51.95
CA SER A 118 5.27 -2.06 -52.25
C SER A 118 5.05 -3.57 -52.44
N GLY A 119 6.07 -4.28 -52.94
CA GLY A 119 6.01 -5.74 -53.10
C GLY A 119 5.22 -6.23 -54.32
N ASP A 120 4.65 -7.43 -54.21
CA ASP A 120 3.86 -8.08 -55.28
C ASP A 120 2.57 -7.29 -55.53
N GLN A 121 2.45 -6.66 -56.70
CA GLN A 121 1.30 -5.84 -57.05
C GLN A 121 -0.01 -6.64 -57.21
N LEU A 122 0.05 -7.97 -57.32
CA LEU A 122 -1.13 -8.84 -57.36
C LEU A 122 -1.65 -9.21 -55.97
N LYS A 123 -0.76 -9.22 -54.98
CA LYS A 123 -1.05 -9.59 -53.58
C LYS A 123 -0.20 -8.75 -52.61
N PRO A 124 -0.30 -7.42 -52.64
CA PRO A 124 0.48 -6.59 -51.74
C PRO A 124 0.02 -6.83 -50.30
N ILE A 125 0.98 -6.83 -49.38
CA ILE A 125 0.72 -6.86 -47.94
C ILE A 125 0.81 -5.41 -47.44
N VAL A 126 -0.24 -4.96 -46.76
CA VAL A 126 -0.31 -3.65 -46.12
C VAL A 126 -0.50 -3.84 -44.63
N THR A 127 0.05 -2.95 -43.81
CA THR A 127 -0.19 -2.92 -42.37
C THR A 127 -1.36 -2.00 -42.11
N ALA A 128 -2.40 -2.51 -41.47
CA ALA A 128 -3.50 -1.72 -40.95
C ALA A 128 -3.01 -0.91 -39.75
N ASP A 129 -3.37 0.36 -39.72
CA ASP A 129 -3.22 1.24 -38.58
C ASP A 129 -4.58 1.89 -38.29
N GLN A 130 -4.61 2.80 -37.32
CA GLN A 130 -5.82 3.55 -36.98
C GLN A 130 -6.20 4.59 -38.06
N ASN A 131 -5.36 4.80 -39.09
CA ASN A 131 -5.70 5.68 -40.20
C ASN A 131 -6.57 4.93 -41.22
N VAL A 132 -7.77 5.45 -41.48
CA VAL A 132 -8.65 4.91 -42.51
C VAL A 132 -8.02 5.09 -43.90
N THR A 133 -7.42 4.02 -44.42
CA THR A 133 -6.68 4.07 -45.68
C THR A 133 -7.41 3.32 -46.78
N LYS A 134 -7.80 4.05 -47.84
CA LYS A 134 -8.50 3.48 -49.00
C LYS A 134 -7.52 3.16 -50.14
N TYR A 135 -7.33 1.87 -50.39
CA TYR A 135 -6.54 1.34 -51.50
C TYR A 135 -7.41 1.03 -52.71
N THR A 136 -7.05 1.58 -53.88
CA THR A 136 -7.71 1.28 -55.16
C THR A 136 -6.69 0.81 -56.17
N ALA A 137 -6.91 -0.37 -56.75
CA ALA A 137 -6.10 -0.90 -57.84
C ALA A 137 -6.69 -0.50 -59.19
N THR A 138 -5.87 0.09 -60.05
CA THR A 138 -6.23 0.50 -61.41
C THR A 138 -5.53 -0.42 -62.42
N LEU A 139 -6.32 -1.02 -63.31
CA LEU A 139 -5.84 -1.86 -64.40
C LEU A 139 -5.73 -1.05 -65.69
N LEU A 140 -4.53 -0.98 -66.27
CA LEU A 140 -4.28 -0.36 -67.57
C LEU A 140 -4.07 -1.45 -68.64
N LYS A 141 -4.96 -1.49 -69.64
CA LYS A 141 -4.84 -2.41 -70.78
C LYS A 141 -5.27 -1.74 -72.09
N ALA A 142 -4.36 -1.74 -73.07
CA ALA A 142 -4.59 -1.17 -74.41
C ALA A 142 -5.13 0.28 -74.40
N GLY A 143 -4.66 1.11 -73.46
CA GLY A 143 -5.06 2.52 -73.32
C GLY A 143 -6.35 2.76 -72.56
N ASN A 144 -7.04 1.71 -72.10
CA ASN A 144 -8.22 1.83 -71.22
C ASN A 144 -7.81 1.57 -69.77
N SER A 145 -8.33 2.38 -68.86
CA SER A 145 -8.14 2.28 -67.42
C SER A 145 -9.43 1.80 -66.76
N ILE A 146 -9.34 0.80 -65.88
CA ILE A 146 -10.48 0.28 -65.12
C ILE A 146 -10.04 0.18 -63.65
N ASP A 147 -10.77 0.86 -62.77
CA ASP A 147 -10.58 0.71 -61.33
C ASP A 147 -11.29 -0.56 -60.83
N LEU A 148 -10.58 -1.34 -60.04
CA LEU A 148 -11.13 -2.46 -59.28
C LEU A 148 -11.84 -1.93 -58.02
N PRO A 149 -12.67 -2.75 -57.36
CA PRO A 149 -13.19 -2.44 -56.03
C PRO A 149 -12.07 -2.00 -55.08
N SER A 150 -12.34 -0.98 -54.29
CA SER A 150 -11.37 -0.48 -53.32
C SER A 150 -11.39 -1.30 -52.02
N PHE A 151 -10.25 -1.38 -51.35
CA PHE A 151 -10.12 -1.90 -49.99
C PHE A 151 -9.87 -0.73 -49.04
N THR A 152 -10.80 -0.46 -48.15
CA THR A 152 -10.57 0.42 -47.01
C THR A 152 -10.03 -0.43 -45.88
N VAL A 153 -8.80 -0.18 -45.46
CA VAL A 153 -8.12 -0.95 -44.41
C VAL A 153 -7.98 -0.06 -43.18
N VAL A 154 -8.35 -0.60 -42.02
CA VAL A 154 -8.22 0.03 -40.71
C VAL A 154 -8.06 -1.06 -39.64
N CYS A 155 -7.49 -0.72 -38.49
CA CYS A 155 -7.48 -1.60 -37.33
C CYS A 155 -8.36 -1.05 -36.21
N LEU A 156 -9.00 -1.96 -35.47
CA LEU A 156 -9.66 -1.74 -34.20
C LEU A 156 -8.66 -2.03 -33.09
N ASP A 157 -8.58 -1.12 -32.13
CA ASP A 157 -7.95 -1.42 -30.85
C ASP A 157 -8.95 -2.29 -30.04
N GLN A 158 -8.48 -3.32 -29.33
CA GLN A 158 -9.35 -4.18 -28.54
C GLN A 158 -8.83 -4.22 -27.11
N SER A 159 -9.72 -4.45 -26.14
CA SER A 159 -9.29 -4.71 -24.78
C SER A 159 -8.50 -6.03 -24.71
N ALA A 160 -7.61 -6.14 -23.73
CA ALA A 160 -6.83 -7.35 -23.49
C ALA A 160 -7.72 -8.55 -23.15
N ASP A 161 -7.22 -9.77 -23.36
CA ASP A 161 -7.86 -10.98 -22.84
C ASP A 161 -7.12 -11.38 -21.57
N LEU A 162 -7.71 -11.00 -20.42
CA LEU A 162 -7.15 -11.21 -19.10
C LEU A 162 -7.71 -12.50 -18.47
N GLN A 163 -6.87 -13.25 -17.76
CA GLN A 163 -7.22 -14.48 -17.08
C GLN A 163 -6.95 -14.37 -15.58
N ASP A 164 -7.74 -15.07 -14.77
CA ASP A 164 -7.54 -15.06 -13.33
C ASP A 164 -6.18 -15.68 -12.94
N ASP A 165 -5.55 -15.07 -11.93
CA ASP A 165 -4.27 -15.48 -11.37
C ASP A 165 -4.44 -16.18 -10.03
N LEU A 166 -3.41 -16.95 -9.68
CA LEU A 166 -3.26 -17.58 -8.37
C LEU A 166 -1.80 -17.46 -7.92
N ILE A 167 -1.60 -16.90 -6.74
CA ILE A 167 -0.30 -16.82 -6.08
C ILE A 167 -0.39 -17.34 -4.65
N THR A 168 0.78 -17.59 -4.08
CA THR A 168 0.96 -17.97 -2.68
C THR A 168 2.13 -17.13 -2.15
N VAL A 169 1.98 -16.62 -0.94
CA VAL A 169 2.99 -15.84 -0.22
C VAL A 169 2.93 -16.25 1.25
N ASN A 170 4.02 -16.11 1.99
CA ASN A 170 3.93 -16.23 3.44
C ASN A 170 3.34 -14.93 4.01
N GLU A 171 2.76 -14.97 5.20
CA GLU A 171 2.50 -13.73 5.95
C GLU A 171 3.83 -12.98 6.20
N ASP A 172 3.70 -11.66 6.36
CA ASP A 172 4.79 -10.70 6.54
C ASP A 172 5.84 -10.65 5.40
N GLU A 173 5.58 -11.34 4.30
CA GLU A 173 6.38 -11.25 3.08
C GLU A 173 5.60 -10.57 1.95
N SER A 174 6.30 -9.74 1.17
CA SER A 174 5.75 -9.18 -0.06
C SER A 174 6.03 -10.07 -1.28
N VAL A 175 5.14 -10.01 -2.28
CA VAL A 175 5.29 -10.77 -3.53
C VAL A 175 4.98 -9.93 -4.76
N VAL A 176 5.85 -10.05 -5.77
CA VAL A 176 5.57 -9.52 -7.11
C VAL A 176 4.58 -10.46 -7.82
N VAL A 177 3.40 -9.95 -8.16
CA VAL A 177 2.32 -10.72 -8.77
C VAL A 177 2.53 -10.78 -10.29
N PRO A 178 2.73 -11.97 -10.89
CA PRO A 178 3.01 -12.12 -12.32
C PRO A 178 1.73 -12.05 -13.17
N ILE A 179 0.97 -10.96 -13.06
CA ILE A 179 -0.37 -10.78 -13.67
C ILE A 179 -0.40 -10.88 -15.21
N TYR A 180 0.75 -10.89 -15.88
CA TYR A 180 0.82 -10.95 -17.35
C TYR A 180 1.17 -12.33 -17.92
N ASP A 181 1.51 -13.32 -17.09
CA ASP A 181 2.05 -14.60 -17.55
C ASP A 181 1.04 -15.45 -18.33
N ASN A 182 -0.24 -15.30 -18.02
CA ASN A 182 -1.39 -16.00 -18.61
C ASN A 182 -2.26 -15.13 -19.54
N ASP A 183 -1.89 -13.86 -19.72
CA ASP A 183 -2.66 -12.86 -20.46
C ASP A 183 -2.20 -12.69 -21.91
N ILE A 184 -3.12 -12.27 -22.78
CA ILE A 184 -2.81 -11.99 -24.19
C ILE A 184 -3.45 -10.69 -24.68
N ASP A 185 -2.95 -10.20 -25.82
CA ASP A 185 -3.42 -8.96 -26.47
C ASP A 185 -3.30 -7.70 -25.58
N LEU A 186 -2.32 -7.68 -24.67
CA LEU A 186 -2.01 -6.54 -23.81
C LEU A 186 -1.68 -5.28 -24.64
N PRO A 187 -2.29 -4.12 -24.34
CA PRO A 187 -2.03 -2.89 -25.07
C PRO A 187 -0.67 -2.31 -24.69
N THR A 188 0.15 -1.95 -25.67
CA THR A 188 1.46 -1.28 -25.44
C THR A 188 1.33 0.19 -25.03
N THR A 189 0.10 0.70 -24.99
CA THR A 189 -0.23 2.04 -24.50
C THR A 189 -1.58 2.00 -23.79
N GLY A 190 -1.66 2.50 -22.56
CA GLY A 190 -2.84 2.33 -21.72
C GLY A 190 -2.58 2.62 -20.25
N SER A 191 -3.41 2.05 -19.38
CA SER A 191 -3.26 2.13 -17.92
C SER A 191 -3.55 0.77 -17.27
N LEU A 192 -2.86 0.50 -16.17
CA LEU A 192 -3.18 -0.55 -15.21
C LEU A 192 -3.78 0.08 -13.95
N THR A 193 -4.81 -0.54 -13.40
CA THR A 193 -5.39 -0.17 -12.10
C THR A 193 -5.77 -1.41 -11.32
N THR A 194 -5.68 -1.35 -9.99
CA THR A 194 -6.07 -2.44 -9.07
C THR A 194 -7.19 -1.98 -8.14
N SER A 195 -7.93 -2.94 -7.58
CA SER A 195 -8.77 -2.72 -6.40
C SER A 195 -7.99 -3.01 -5.13
N SER A 196 -8.36 -2.40 -4.01
CA SER A 196 -7.84 -2.80 -2.70
C SER A 196 -8.37 -4.20 -2.32
N PRO A 197 -7.50 -5.12 -1.86
CA PRO A 197 -7.93 -6.36 -1.26
C PRO A 197 -8.46 -6.14 0.17
N ALA A 198 -8.88 -7.21 0.86
CA ALA A 198 -9.50 -7.09 2.18
C ALA A 198 -8.48 -7.17 3.33
N ASN A 199 -7.39 -7.90 3.15
CA ASN A 199 -6.39 -8.17 4.20
C ASN A 199 -4.98 -7.99 3.63
N GLY A 200 -4.77 -6.88 2.93
CA GLY A 200 -3.48 -6.51 2.39
C GLY A 200 -3.51 -5.21 1.60
N THR A 201 -2.36 -4.84 1.08
CA THR A 201 -2.16 -3.69 0.20
C THR A 201 -1.62 -4.13 -1.16
N VAL A 202 -1.93 -3.34 -2.20
CA VAL A 202 -1.45 -3.59 -3.56
C VAL A 202 -0.90 -2.30 -4.13
N SER A 203 0.38 -2.33 -4.53
CA SER A 203 1.06 -1.20 -5.15
C SER A 203 1.39 -1.50 -6.62
N ILE A 204 1.44 -0.44 -7.43
CA ILE A 204 1.81 -0.51 -8.84
C ILE A 204 3.05 0.36 -9.06
N ASN A 205 4.17 -0.27 -9.41
CA ASN A 205 5.34 0.44 -9.91
C ASN A 205 5.27 0.53 -11.44
N ASN A 206 5.08 1.74 -11.96
CA ASN A 206 4.97 1.98 -13.40
C ASN A 206 6.30 2.05 -14.15
N ASN A 207 7.44 1.81 -13.48
CA ASN A 207 8.79 1.84 -14.05
C ASN A 207 9.14 3.15 -14.80
N GLY A 208 8.49 4.26 -14.46
CA GLY A 208 8.62 5.56 -15.13
C GLY A 208 7.86 5.68 -16.45
N THR A 209 6.99 4.72 -16.79
CA THR A 209 6.22 4.63 -18.03
C THR A 209 4.71 4.59 -17.78
N PRO A 210 4.10 5.65 -17.21
CA PRO A 210 2.69 5.67 -16.75
C PRO A 210 1.62 5.45 -17.83
N ASN A 211 2.00 5.38 -19.11
CA ASN A 211 1.10 5.11 -20.22
C ASN A 211 1.39 3.77 -20.91
N ASN A 212 2.21 2.90 -20.31
CA ASN A 212 2.54 1.59 -20.84
C ASN A 212 2.29 0.53 -19.76
N PRO A 213 1.15 -0.15 -19.76
CA PRO A 213 0.88 -1.13 -18.72
C PRO A 213 1.80 -2.37 -18.82
N THR A 214 2.41 -2.64 -19.98
CA THR A 214 3.15 -3.91 -20.20
C THR A 214 4.48 -4.03 -19.45
N ASP A 215 4.95 -2.96 -18.82
CA ASP A 215 6.14 -2.97 -17.95
C ASP A 215 5.85 -2.54 -16.51
N ASP A 216 4.57 -2.39 -16.15
CA ASP A 216 4.16 -2.16 -14.78
C ASP A 216 4.39 -3.41 -13.92
N ILE A 217 4.80 -3.21 -12.67
CA ILE A 217 5.03 -4.28 -11.69
C ILE A 217 4.00 -4.13 -10.58
N VAL A 218 3.26 -5.19 -10.30
CA VAL A 218 2.29 -5.26 -9.20
C VAL A 218 2.91 -6.00 -8.04
N THR A 219 2.88 -5.40 -6.85
CA THR A 219 3.30 -6.01 -5.60
C THR A 219 2.11 -6.12 -4.66
N TYR A 220 1.98 -7.27 -3.99
CA TYR A 220 1.04 -7.47 -2.89
C TYR A 220 1.80 -7.66 -1.59
N ILE A 221 1.28 -7.07 -0.52
CA ILE A 221 1.75 -7.21 0.86
C ILE A 221 0.51 -7.57 1.70
N PRO A 222 0.48 -8.72 2.40
CA PRO A 222 -0.60 -9.02 3.34
C PRO A 222 -0.59 -8.03 4.51
N ASN A 223 -1.72 -7.89 5.21
CA ASN A 223 -1.68 -7.21 6.51
C ASN A 223 -0.80 -8.01 7.49
N PRO A 224 -0.15 -7.36 8.48
CA PRO A 224 0.59 -8.05 9.53
C PRO A 224 -0.25 -9.18 10.17
N ASP A 225 0.39 -10.32 10.43
CA ASP A 225 -0.19 -11.53 11.05
C ASP A 225 -1.41 -12.13 10.33
N TYR A 226 -1.70 -11.68 9.11
CA TYR A 226 -2.81 -12.21 8.34
C TYR A 226 -2.38 -13.43 7.52
N ASN A 227 -2.88 -14.61 7.91
CA ASN A 227 -2.91 -15.78 7.04
C ASN A 227 -4.33 -16.15 6.57
N GLY A 228 -4.37 -16.76 5.39
CA GLY A 228 -5.60 -17.22 4.75
C GLY A 228 -5.84 -16.65 3.35
N PRO A 229 -7.06 -16.82 2.81
CA PRO A 229 -7.35 -16.45 1.43
C PRO A 229 -7.69 -14.97 1.27
N ASP A 230 -7.02 -14.30 0.34
CA ASP A 230 -7.30 -12.93 -0.06
C ASP A 230 -7.45 -12.80 -1.60
N SER A 231 -7.93 -11.65 -2.08
CA SER A 231 -8.06 -11.40 -3.52
C SER A 231 -8.18 -9.92 -3.86
N PHE A 232 -7.66 -9.54 -5.03
CA PHE A 232 -7.95 -8.27 -5.68
C PHE A 232 -8.26 -8.45 -7.17
N THR A 233 -8.78 -7.41 -7.79
CA THR A 233 -8.98 -7.34 -9.24
C THR A 233 -8.03 -6.35 -9.87
N TYR A 234 -7.51 -6.67 -11.04
CA TYR A 234 -6.76 -5.73 -11.88
C TYR A 234 -7.54 -5.44 -13.16
N THR A 235 -7.36 -4.24 -13.68
CA THR A 235 -8.01 -3.77 -14.91
C THR A 235 -6.97 -3.13 -15.81
N VAL A 236 -6.93 -3.58 -17.07
CA VAL A 236 -6.07 -3.00 -18.11
C VAL A 236 -6.95 -2.31 -19.14
N CYS A 237 -6.70 -1.02 -19.36
CA CYS A 237 -7.40 -0.20 -20.35
C CYS A 237 -6.43 0.26 -21.45
N ASN A 238 -6.86 0.26 -22.71
CA ASN A 238 -6.13 0.94 -23.77
C ASN A 238 -6.43 2.46 -23.77
N THR A 239 -5.70 3.22 -24.59
CA THR A 239 -5.88 4.69 -24.72
C THR A 239 -7.26 5.13 -25.23
N MET A 240 -8.06 4.21 -25.76
CA MET A 240 -9.41 4.46 -26.25
C MET A 240 -10.49 4.19 -25.18
N GLY A 241 -10.09 3.68 -24.02
CA GLY A 241 -10.98 3.36 -22.90
C GLY A 241 -11.64 1.98 -23.00
N ASP A 242 -11.15 1.10 -23.88
CA ASP A 242 -11.57 -0.31 -23.87
C ASP A 242 -10.78 -1.02 -22.77
N CYS A 243 -11.50 -1.57 -21.79
CA CYS A 243 -10.93 -2.18 -20.60
C CYS A 243 -11.34 -3.64 -20.45
N SER A 244 -10.46 -4.43 -19.86
CA SER A 244 -10.73 -5.79 -19.37
C SER A 244 -10.26 -5.91 -17.92
N SER A 245 -10.86 -6.83 -17.17
CA SER A 245 -10.51 -7.08 -15.76
C SER A 245 -10.40 -8.58 -15.49
N ALA A 246 -9.52 -8.96 -14.57
CA ALA A 246 -9.37 -10.32 -14.03
C ALA A 246 -9.08 -10.27 -12.51
N THR A 247 -9.19 -11.43 -11.86
CA THR A 247 -9.01 -11.56 -10.41
C THR A 247 -7.70 -12.28 -10.07
N VAL A 248 -6.94 -11.72 -9.14
CA VAL A 248 -5.83 -12.40 -8.49
C VAL A 248 -6.36 -13.03 -7.21
N ASN A 249 -6.22 -14.36 -7.08
CA ASN A 249 -6.51 -15.08 -5.85
C ASN A 249 -5.18 -15.33 -5.12
N ILE A 250 -5.17 -15.12 -3.81
CA ILE A 250 -3.97 -15.16 -2.98
C ILE A 250 -4.22 -16.16 -1.84
N ASP A 251 -3.24 -17.03 -1.61
CA ASP A 251 -3.17 -17.92 -0.46
C ASP A 251 -2.01 -17.45 0.42
N VAL A 252 -2.31 -16.78 1.53
CA VAL A 252 -1.30 -16.32 2.49
C VAL A 252 -1.05 -17.46 3.48
N LEU A 253 0.19 -17.94 3.52
CA LEU A 253 0.61 -19.06 4.36
C LEU A 253 1.04 -18.57 5.74
N PRO A 254 0.64 -19.26 6.82
CA PRO A 254 1.11 -18.92 8.14
C PRO A 254 2.61 -19.22 8.30
N ILE A 255 3.31 -18.34 8.99
CA ILE A 255 4.60 -18.53 9.64
C ILE A 255 4.32 -18.82 11.12
N VAL A 256 5.26 -19.46 11.82
CA VAL A 256 5.06 -19.76 13.24
C VAL A 256 5.70 -18.64 14.04
N ASP A 257 4.97 -18.08 15.01
CA ASP A 257 5.43 -16.96 15.82
C ASP A 257 5.41 -17.38 17.29
N ALA A 258 6.61 -17.56 17.84
CA ALA A 258 6.81 -17.87 19.24
C ALA A 258 7.22 -16.58 19.95
N PHE A 259 6.56 -16.27 21.06
CA PHE A 259 6.83 -15.11 21.89
C PHE A 259 7.33 -15.56 23.26
N ASP A 260 8.09 -14.68 23.92
CA ASP A 260 8.67 -15.00 25.21
C ASP A 260 7.56 -15.26 26.25
N ASP A 261 7.73 -16.30 27.06
CA ASP A 261 6.80 -16.67 28.12
C ASP A 261 7.40 -16.42 29.48
N MET A 262 6.53 -16.28 30.48
CA MET A 262 6.98 -16.14 31.85
C MET A 262 6.06 -16.83 32.85
N PHE A 263 6.66 -17.45 33.89
CA PHE A 263 5.92 -18.18 34.91
C PHE A 263 6.51 -18.00 36.30
N ALA A 264 5.66 -17.87 37.32
CA ALA A 264 6.08 -17.89 38.71
C ALA A 264 5.72 -19.22 39.40
N MET A 265 6.56 -19.66 40.34
CA MET A 265 6.29 -20.86 41.13
C MET A 265 6.95 -20.86 42.50
N ASP A 266 6.42 -21.68 43.42
CA ASP A 266 7.07 -21.93 44.71
C ASP A 266 8.35 -22.79 44.57
N GLN A 267 9.40 -22.40 45.29
CA GLN A 267 10.62 -23.21 45.45
C GLN A 267 10.31 -24.65 45.89
N ASP A 268 11.20 -25.59 45.55
CA ASP A 268 11.13 -27.01 45.90
C ASP A 268 9.87 -27.76 45.38
N THR A 269 9.11 -27.17 44.45
CA THR A 269 8.00 -27.83 43.74
C THR A 269 8.34 -28.06 42.27
N PHE A 270 7.43 -28.63 41.47
CA PHE A 270 7.57 -28.68 40.01
C PHE A 270 6.37 -27.95 39.41
N PHE A 271 6.58 -27.31 38.27
CA PHE A 271 5.53 -26.57 37.57
C PHE A 271 5.24 -27.23 36.22
N THR A 272 3.96 -27.29 35.84
CA THR A 272 3.51 -27.83 34.55
C THR A 272 2.97 -26.68 33.74
N ILE A 273 3.73 -26.29 32.73
CA ILE A 273 3.44 -25.21 31.81
C ILE A 273 2.59 -25.79 30.67
N ASN A 274 1.29 -25.53 30.72
CA ASN A 274 0.35 -25.88 29.62
C ASN A 274 -0.03 -24.67 28.77
N SER A 275 0.45 -23.50 29.15
CA SER A 275 0.07 -22.19 28.61
C SER A 275 1.23 -21.51 27.88
N TRP A 276 2.31 -22.24 27.58
CA TRP A 276 3.46 -21.73 26.82
C TRP A 276 3.07 -21.28 25.41
N SER A 277 1.91 -21.70 24.90
CA SER A 277 1.44 -21.39 23.55
C SER A 277 0.26 -20.40 23.57
N ASN A 278 0.08 -19.65 24.65
CA ASN A 278 -1.10 -18.78 24.81
C ASN A 278 -0.93 -17.43 24.13
N ASN A 279 0.30 -16.90 24.11
CA ASN A 279 0.73 -15.69 23.41
C ASN A 279 1.30 -16.00 22.02
N ASP A 280 1.79 -17.22 21.79
CA ASP A 280 2.21 -17.67 20.46
C ASP A 280 1.09 -17.68 19.41
N ASN A 281 1.43 -17.28 18.18
CA ASN A 281 0.53 -17.35 17.04
C ASN A 281 0.92 -18.47 16.04
N ASP A 282 -0.07 -18.92 15.28
CA ASP A 282 0.12 -19.87 14.17
C ASP A 282 0.83 -21.19 14.50
N ILE A 283 0.65 -21.66 15.74
CA ILE A 283 1.22 -22.92 16.21
C ILE A 283 0.78 -24.12 15.35
N PRO A 284 1.74 -24.83 14.70
CA PRO A 284 1.40 -25.86 13.74
C PRO A 284 0.88 -27.13 14.43
N THR A 285 -0.15 -27.74 13.86
CA THR A 285 -0.62 -29.08 14.27
C THR A 285 0.24 -30.23 13.71
N LEU A 286 1.26 -29.90 12.93
CA LEU A 286 2.24 -30.84 12.39
C LEU A 286 3.63 -30.20 12.36
N GLY A 287 4.51 -30.63 13.26
CA GLY A 287 5.78 -29.96 13.48
C GLY A 287 6.65 -30.61 14.56
N THR A 288 7.52 -29.81 15.17
CA THR A 288 8.34 -30.20 16.33
C THR A 288 8.42 -29.08 17.35
N PHE A 289 8.37 -29.42 18.64
CA PHE A 289 8.72 -28.55 19.77
C PHE A 289 10.03 -29.04 20.41
N THR A 290 10.94 -28.13 20.71
CA THR A 290 12.19 -28.44 21.45
C THR A 290 12.51 -27.37 22.47
N ALA A 291 13.15 -27.73 23.59
CA ALA A 291 13.55 -26.79 24.63
C ALA A 291 14.94 -27.12 25.19
N THR A 292 15.66 -26.10 25.66
CA THR A 292 16.94 -26.26 26.38
C THR A 292 16.73 -26.58 27.86
N ASN A 293 17.80 -26.95 28.57
CA ASN A 293 17.75 -26.96 30.04
C ASN A 293 18.28 -25.62 30.55
N PRO A 294 17.64 -25.04 31.56
CA PRO A 294 18.08 -23.81 32.20
C PRO A 294 19.22 -24.10 33.20
N THR A 295 19.76 -23.05 33.84
CA THR A 295 20.94 -23.18 34.73
C THR A 295 20.55 -23.72 36.10
N ASN A 296 19.42 -23.26 36.62
CA ASN A 296 18.97 -23.53 37.98
C ASN A 296 17.81 -24.54 38.06
N GLY A 297 17.53 -25.27 36.99
CA GLY A 297 16.53 -26.33 36.97
C GLY A 297 16.67 -27.33 35.82
N THR A 298 15.57 -28.05 35.53
CA THR A 298 15.51 -29.05 34.45
C THR A 298 14.16 -29.03 33.74
N ILE A 299 14.19 -29.27 32.43
CA ILE A 299 13.01 -29.32 31.56
C ILE A 299 12.70 -30.75 31.13
N THR A 300 11.42 -31.12 31.19
CA THR A 300 10.88 -32.37 30.63
C THR A 300 9.67 -32.06 29.76
N ILE A 301 9.74 -32.44 28.48
CA ILE A 301 8.61 -32.31 27.54
C ILE A 301 7.78 -33.59 27.57
N ASN A 302 6.47 -33.44 27.76
CA ASN A 302 5.47 -34.50 27.62
C ASN A 302 4.63 -34.25 26.36
N ASN A 303 4.83 -35.10 25.34
CA ASN A 303 4.20 -34.91 24.03
C ASN A 303 2.76 -35.41 23.90
N ASN A 304 2.07 -35.65 25.01
CA ASN A 304 0.70 -36.18 25.09
C ASN A 304 0.36 -37.40 24.17
N GLY A 305 1.37 -38.12 23.68
CA GLY A 305 1.23 -39.24 22.75
C GLY A 305 1.36 -38.88 21.26
N SER A 306 1.57 -37.62 20.90
CA SER A 306 1.75 -37.11 19.53
C SER A 306 3.14 -36.49 19.33
N ALA A 307 4.10 -37.26 18.81
CA ALA A 307 5.48 -36.78 18.66
C ALA A 307 5.70 -35.77 17.51
N THR A 308 4.64 -35.38 16.80
CA THR A 308 4.72 -34.50 15.62
C THR A 308 3.68 -33.39 15.67
N ASP A 309 3.05 -33.16 16.82
CA ASP A 309 2.01 -32.14 16.98
C ASP A 309 2.43 -31.24 18.14
N PRO A 310 3.20 -30.17 17.88
CA PRO A 310 3.69 -29.34 18.96
C PRO A 310 2.54 -28.64 19.71
N SER A 311 1.36 -28.46 19.09
CA SER A 311 0.21 -27.80 19.72
C SER A 311 -0.38 -28.52 20.94
N ASP A 312 -0.01 -29.79 21.18
CA ASP A 312 -0.44 -30.56 22.36
C ASP A 312 0.71 -30.90 23.33
N ASP A 313 1.92 -30.39 23.09
CA ASP A 313 3.07 -30.63 23.94
C ASP A 313 2.92 -29.88 25.28
N VAL A 314 3.39 -30.49 26.37
CA VAL A 314 3.36 -29.92 27.72
C VAL A 314 4.76 -29.85 28.29
N VAL A 315 5.14 -28.69 28.81
CA VAL A 315 6.46 -28.45 29.41
C VAL A 315 6.38 -28.61 30.92
N ILE A 316 7.35 -29.31 31.52
CA ILE A 316 7.47 -29.47 32.97
C ILE A 316 8.82 -28.94 33.39
N TYR A 317 8.81 -27.92 34.25
CA TYR A 317 10.01 -27.37 34.89
C TYR A 317 10.14 -27.89 36.32
N THR A 318 11.37 -28.17 36.73
CA THR A 318 11.73 -28.54 38.11
C THR A 318 12.99 -27.79 38.54
N PRO A 319 12.91 -26.81 39.45
CA PRO A 319 14.06 -26.09 39.97
C PRO A 319 15.00 -26.99 40.78
N ASN A 320 16.25 -26.57 40.88
CA ASN A 320 17.23 -27.15 41.79
C ASN A 320 16.75 -26.95 43.24
N PRO A 321 16.97 -27.94 44.14
CA PRO A 321 16.51 -27.82 45.52
C PRO A 321 17.04 -26.56 46.23
N GLY A 322 16.13 -25.77 46.79
CA GLY A 322 16.39 -24.52 47.50
C GLY A 322 16.81 -23.33 46.62
N PHE A 323 16.60 -23.39 45.31
CA PHE A 323 16.76 -22.24 44.42
C PHE A 323 15.59 -21.25 44.60
N VAL A 324 15.91 -19.97 44.67
CA VAL A 324 15.01 -18.80 44.67
C VAL A 324 15.63 -17.80 43.68
N GLY A 325 14.78 -17.07 42.96
CA GLY A 325 15.17 -16.14 41.90
C GLY A 325 14.81 -16.67 40.51
N THR A 326 15.37 -16.03 39.48
CA THR A 326 14.97 -16.19 38.08
C THR A 326 15.80 -17.23 37.32
N ASP A 327 15.16 -18.08 36.51
CA ASP A 327 15.81 -19.08 35.65
C ASP A 327 15.17 -19.09 34.25
N THR A 328 15.96 -19.19 33.19
CA THR A 328 15.48 -19.04 31.81
C THR A 328 15.87 -20.21 30.91
N PHE A 329 15.02 -20.58 29.95
CA PHE A 329 15.35 -21.53 28.89
C PHE A 329 14.68 -21.15 27.56
N THR A 330 15.34 -21.47 26.45
CA THR A 330 14.76 -21.24 25.11
C THR A 330 13.93 -22.43 24.67
N TYR A 331 12.85 -22.18 23.95
CA TYR A 331 12.11 -23.19 23.19
C TYR A 331 12.04 -22.81 21.71
N THR A 332 11.89 -23.81 20.84
CA THR A 332 11.80 -23.64 19.39
C THR A 332 10.68 -24.51 18.86
N ILE A 333 9.79 -23.88 18.08
CA ILE A 333 8.71 -24.54 17.35
C ILE A 333 9.08 -24.53 15.88
N CYS A 334 8.87 -25.63 15.19
CA CYS A 334 8.99 -25.69 13.73
C CYS A 334 7.77 -26.35 13.12
N ASP A 335 7.31 -25.81 11.99
CA ASP A 335 6.34 -26.48 11.14
C ASP A 335 6.98 -27.63 10.33
N ASN A 336 6.18 -28.30 9.48
CA ASN A 336 6.67 -29.37 8.62
C ASN A 336 7.35 -28.88 7.31
N ALA A 337 7.27 -27.59 7.00
CA ALA A 337 7.99 -26.95 5.89
C ALA A 337 9.43 -26.55 6.29
N GLY A 338 9.69 -26.43 7.59
CA GLY A 338 10.97 -26.02 8.17
C GLY A 338 11.01 -24.55 8.58
N ASN A 339 9.87 -23.86 8.62
CA ASN A 339 9.74 -22.55 9.25
C ASN A 339 9.79 -22.76 10.77
N CYS A 340 10.62 -21.99 11.46
CA CYS A 340 10.81 -22.13 12.90
C CYS A 340 10.87 -20.77 13.57
N SER A 341 10.27 -20.66 14.75
CA SER A 341 10.42 -19.53 15.65
C SER A 341 10.91 -20.01 17.02
N THR A 342 11.62 -19.13 17.72
CA THR A 342 12.30 -19.41 18.99
C THR A 342 12.05 -18.28 19.95
N ALA A 343 11.68 -18.63 21.17
CA ALA A 343 11.44 -17.70 22.25
C ALA A 343 12.03 -18.25 23.56
N VAL A 344 12.04 -17.41 24.59
CA VAL A 344 12.54 -17.69 25.94
C VAL A 344 11.36 -17.89 26.87
N ILE A 345 11.47 -18.89 27.75
CA ILE A 345 10.62 -19.00 28.92
C ILE A 345 11.43 -18.60 30.14
N THR A 346 10.97 -17.56 30.84
CA THR A 346 11.51 -17.11 32.12
C THR A 346 10.69 -17.65 33.28
N ILE A 347 11.35 -18.15 34.32
CA ILE A 347 10.69 -18.72 35.50
C ILE A 347 11.21 -18.05 36.76
N VAL A 348 10.32 -17.39 37.48
CA VAL A 348 10.58 -16.83 38.80
C VAL A 348 10.24 -17.86 39.87
N VAL A 349 11.23 -18.21 40.69
CA VAL A 349 11.07 -19.17 41.77
C VAL A 349 11.03 -18.44 43.10
N ASN A 350 9.83 -18.37 43.67
CA ASN A 350 9.56 -17.64 44.91
C ASN A 350 9.81 -18.50 46.16
N SER A 351 10.19 -17.83 47.24
CA SER A 351 10.30 -18.46 48.55
C SER A 351 8.92 -18.80 49.10
N THR A 352 8.75 -20.00 49.66
CA THR A 352 7.48 -20.47 50.27
C THR A 352 7.05 -19.74 51.56
N ALA A 353 7.68 -18.62 51.92
CA ALA A 353 7.32 -17.80 53.08
C ALA A 353 6.49 -16.60 52.58
N VAL A 354 5.44 -16.21 53.31
CA VAL A 354 4.70 -14.97 53.04
C VAL A 354 5.63 -13.79 53.40
N VAL A 355 6.35 -13.33 52.40
CA VAL A 355 7.19 -12.13 52.35
C VAL A 355 6.53 -11.25 51.28
N ASP A 356 6.63 -9.92 51.40
CA ASP A 356 6.47 -9.06 50.21
C ASP A 356 7.32 -9.62 49.09
N ILE A 357 6.73 -9.69 47.90
CA ILE A 357 7.42 -10.10 46.67
C ILE A 357 7.42 -8.98 45.62
N ASP A 358 6.89 -7.83 45.99
CA ASP A 358 6.63 -6.59 45.25
C ASP A 358 6.55 -5.53 46.37
N SER A 359 7.54 -4.63 46.45
CA SER A 359 7.77 -3.81 47.65
C SER A 359 7.29 -2.36 47.52
N ASP A 360 7.18 -1.87 46.29
CA ASP A 360 6.57 -0.59 45.86
C ASP A 360 5.09 -0.76 45.46
N ASP A 361 4.59 -2.00 45.36
CA ASP A 361 3.23 -2.35 44.97
C ASP A 361 2.92 -1.99 43.49
N ASP A 362 3.96 -1.84 42.64
CA ASP A 362 3.86 -1.41 41.24
C ASP A 362 3.31 -2.51 40.30
N GLY A 363 3.32 -3.75 40.78
CA GLY A 363 2.85 -4.92 40.07
C GLY A 363 3.95 -5.74 39.41
N ILE A 364 5.14 -5.21 39.24
CA ILE A 364 6.36 -5.94 38.93
C ILE A 364 6.79 -6.69 40.22
N LEU A 365 7.52 -7.80 40.07
CA LEU A 365 7.96 -8.57 41.24
C LEU A 365 9.40 -8.17 41.54
N ASP A 366 9.79 -7.98 42.82
CA ASP A 366 11.16 -7.57 43.21
C ASP A 366 12.28 -8.41 42.54
N ALA A 367 11.98 -9.65 42.16
CA ALA A 367 12.90 -10.56 41.50
C ALA A 367 13.12 -10.28 39.99
N PHE A 368 12.30 -9.41 39.38
CA PHE A 368 12.46 -8.86 38.04
C PHE A 368 13.32 -7.60 38.06
N GLU A 369 13.10 -6.71 39.03
CA GLU A 369 13.94 -5.50 39.18
C GLU A 369 15.35 -5.83 39.72
N ASP A 370 15.55 -7.02 40.30
CA ASP A 370 16.89 -7.55 40.57
C ASP A 370 17.56 -8.11 39.29
N LEU A 371 18.31 -7.24 38.59
CA LEU A 371 19.27 -7.66 37.55
C LEU A 371 20.33 -8.66 38.05
N ASN A 372 20.41 -8.89 39.37
CA ASN A 372 21.18 -9.92 40.05
C ASN A 372 22.67 -9.87 39.68
N LEU A 373 23.21 -8.66 39.66
CA LEU A 373 24.60 -8.38 39.26
C LEU A 373 25.64 -9.07 40.16
N ASP A 374 25.25 -9.48 41.37
CA ASP A 374 26.11 -10.18 42.33
C ASP A 374 25.85 -11.71 42.44
N ALA A 375 24.85 -12.21 41.71
CA ALA A 375 24.46 -13.61 41.59
C ALA A 375 24.01 -14.27 42.90
N ASP A 376 23.38 -13.53 43.82
CA ASP A 376 22.77 -14.09 45.03
C ASP A 376 21.23 -14.17 45.03
N GLY A 377 20.58 -13.47 44.09
CA GLY A 377 19.13 -13.51 43.86
C GLY A 377 18.31 -12.95 45.03
N ASP A 378 18.86 -11.95 45.72
CA ASP A 378 18.20 -11.19 46.77
C ASP A 378 18.21 -9.70 46.37
N PRO A 379 17.07 -9.12 45.96
CA PRO A 379 16.97 -7.73 45.50
C PRO A 379 17.50 -6.72 46.53
N ALA A 380 17.42 -7.05 47.83
CA ALA A 380 17.85 -6.16 48.90
C ALA A 380 19.38 -6.11 49.08
N THR A 381 20.16 -6.98 48.41
CA THR A 381 21.62 -7.03 48.52
C THR A 381 22.30 -6.53 47.26
N ASN A 382 22.97 -5.39 47.39
CA ASN A 382 23.55 -4.69 46.24
C ASN A 382 22.50 -4.46 45.15
N PRO A 383 21.40 -3.76 45.51
CA PRO A 383 20.30 -3.55 44.60
C PRO A 383 20.75 -2.84 43.32
N THR A 384 20.00 -3.09 42.25
CA THR A 384 19.97 -2.24 41.06
C THR A 384 19.38 -0.87 41.44
N ASP A 385 19.81 0.15 40.72
CA ASP A 385 19.55 1.59 40.92
C ASP A 385 19.89 2.18 39.54
N SER A 386 18.94 2.05 38.62
CA SER A 386 19.14 2.16 37.17
C SER A 386 19.37 3.61 36.72
N ASP A 387 18.54 4.54 37.20
CA ASP A 387 18.69 5.98 37.03
C ASP A 387 19.80 6.64 37.90
N GLY A 388 20.17 6.00 39.02
CA GLY A 388 21.16 6.49 39.96
C GLY A 388 20.67 7.56 40.94
N ASP A 389 19.36 7.68 41.18
CA ASP A 389 18.78 8.64 42.13
C ASP A 389 19.03 8.24 43.60
N GLY A 390 19.29 6.95 43.83
CA GLY A 390 19.57 6.33 45.13
C GLY A 390 18.38 5.63 45.79
N VAL A 391 17.24 5.52 45.12
CA VAL A 391 16.15 4.58 45.35
C VAL A 391 16.44 3.33 44.49
N PRO A 392 16.45 2.14 45.09
CA PRO A 392 16.56 0.90 44.32
C PRO A 392 15.35 0.65 43.43
N ASP A 393 15.55 0.10 42.23
CA ASP A 393 14.48 -0.24 41.27
C ASP A 393 13.28 -0.96 41.93
N TYR A 394 13.52 -1.99 42.77
CA TYR A 394 12.46 -2.71 43.52
C TYR A 394 11.71 -1.89 44.61
N LEU A 395 11.97 -0.59 44.70
CA LEU A 395 11.33 0.38 45.59
C LEU A 395 11.00 1.69 44.86
N ASP A 396 11.29 1.73 43.56
CA ASP A 396 11.11 2.86 42.67
C ASP A 396 9.85 2.61 41.84
N ILE A 397 9.14 3.66 41.46
CA ILE A 397 7.97 3.54 40.58
C ILE A 397 8.23 4.14 39.20
N ASP A 398 9.43 4.67 38.94
CA ASP A 398 9.91 5.30 37.69
C ASP A 398 11.43 5.05 37.59
N SER A 399 11.81 3.79 37.35
CA SER A 399 13.17 3.27 37.54
C SER A 399 14.23 3.84 36.59
N ASP A 400 13.82 4.49 35.49
CA ASP A 400 14.68 5.17 34.52
C ASP A 400 14.48 6.70 34.44
N ASP A 401 13.61 7.25 35.29
CA ASP A 401 13.48 8.69 35.56
C ASP A 401 13.01 9.44 34.29
N ASP A 402 12.08 8.83 33.55
CA ASP A 402 11.49 9.33 32.32
C ASP A 402 10.11 10.02 32.57
N GLY A 403 9.52 9.75 33.74
CA GLY A 403 8.27 10.35 34.22
C GLY A 403 7.01 9.56 33.88
N ILE A 404 7.14 8.38 33.28
CA ILE A 404 6.11 7.35 33.15
C ILE A 404 6.34 6.34 34.31
N PRO A 405 5.29 5.85 34.98
CA PRO A 405 5.49 4.86 36.03
C PRO A 405 5.74 3.45 35.49
N ASP A 406 6.59 2.68 36.18
CA ASP A 406 6.97 1.30 35.83
C ASP A 406 5.76 0.38 35.60
N ASN A 407 4.70 0.54 36.40
CA ASN A 407 3.43 -0.20 36.25
C ASN A 407 2.73 0.04 34.89
N VAL A 408 2.89 1.25 34.34
CA VAL A 408 2.34 1.66 33.04
C VAL A 408 3.18 1.09 31.91
N GLU A 409 4.49 1.14 32.03
CA GLU A 409 5.43 0.70 30.98
C GLU A 409 5.56 -0.80 30.92
N ALA A 410 5.45 -1.49 32.07
CA ALA A 410 5.43 -2.93 32.14
C ALA A 410 4.23 -3.59 31.43
N GLN A 411 3.34 -2.81 30.81
CA GLN A 411 2.14 -3.27 30.11
C GLN A 411 1.97 -2.55 28.77
N SER A 412 1.53 -3.27 27.72
CA SER A 412 1.15 -2.67 26.43
C SER A 412 -0.02 -1.67 26.60
N THR A 413 -0.10 -0.64 25.75
CA THR A 413 -1.16 0.37 25.81
C THR A 413 -2.56 -0.24 25.71
N ALA A 414 -2.79 -1.09 24.71
CA ALA A 414 -4.09 -1.76 24.50
C ALA A 414 -4.44 -2.78 25.60
N GLY A 415 -3.43 -3.39 26.20
CA GLY A 415 -3.54 -4.45 27.20
C GLY A 415 -3.61 -3.96 28.65
N TYR A 416 -3.44 -2.65 28.88
CA TYR A 416 -3.27 -2.07 30.20
C TYR A 416 -4.38 -2.43 31.20
N ILE A 417 -3.97 -2.82 32.40
CA ILE A 417 -4.85 -3.14 33.53
C ILE A 417 -4.45 -2.23 34.70
N PRO A 418 -5.36 -1.37 35.21
CA PRO A 418 -5.06 -0.59 36.40
C PRO A 418 -5.11 -1.44 37.69
N PRO A 419 -4.37 -1.08 38.74
CA PRO A 419 -4.36 -1.77 40.02
C PRO A 419 -5.72 -1.65 40.72
N SER A 420 -6.10 -2.67 41.50
CA SER A 420 -7.35 -2.66 42.26
C SER A 420 -7.26 -2.00 43.64
N GLY A 421 -6.03 -1.76 44.11
CA GLY A 421 -5.68 -1.41 45.48
C GLY A 421 -6.05 -2.51 46.49
N GLN A 422 -6.14 -3.77 46.05
CA GLN A 422 -6.46 -4.92 46.89
C GLN A 422 -5.33 -5.94 46.82
N ASP A 423 -4.65 -6.15 47.94
CA ASP A 423 -3.84 -7.34 48.18
C ASP A 423 -4.51 -8.17 49.29
N ASN A 424 -5.19 -9.26 48.88
CA ASN A 424 -5.89 -10.13 49.84
C ASN A 424 -4.95 -11.06 50.61
N ASN A 425 -3.76 -11.32 50.06
CA ASN A 425 -2.90 -12.39 50.51
C ASN A 425 -1.67 -11.90 51.31
N GLY A 426 -1.35 -10.60 51.21
CA GLY A 426 -0.36 -9.88 52.00
C GLY A 426 1.05 -10.04 51.44
N ASN A 427 1.20 -10.11 50.13
CA ASN A 427 2.46 -10.29 49.40
C ASN A 427 2.91 -9.04 48.63
N GLY A 428 2.24 -7.89 48.80
CA GLY A 428 2.55 -6.63 48.11
C GLY A 428 1.78 -6.53 46.80
N LEU A 429 1.86 -7.58 46.01
CA LEU A 429 1.24 -7.65 44.70
C LEU A 429 -0.30 -7.49 44.68
N ASP A 430 -0.80 -6.60 43.80
CA ASP A 430 -2.23 -6.36 43.62
C ASP A 430 -2.98 -7.55 42.99
N ASP A 431 -4.13 -7.90 43.56
CA ASP A 431 -5.01 -8.98 43.14
C ASP A 431 -5.43 -8.92 41.64
N ASN A 432 -5.38 -7.75 40.99
CA ASN A 432 -5.66 -7.61 39.55
C ASN A 432 -4.54 -8.19 38.68
N TYR A 433 -3.30 -8.14 39.14
CA TYR A 433 -2.14 -8.70 38.46
C TYR A 433 -2.01 -10.20 38.76
N GLU A 434 -2.58 -10.67 39.88
CA GLU A 434 -2.42 -12.04 40.34
C GLU A 434 -3.11 -13.13 39.49
N GLN A 435 -2.30 -14.06 38.98
CA GLN A 435 -2.76 -15.41 38.56
C GLN A 435 -2.43 -16.50 39.59
N ASN A 436 -3.34 -16.77 40.53
CA ASN A 436 -3.15 -17.73 41.64
C ASN A 436 -2.25 -17.26 42.80
N GLY A 437 -1.98 -15.96 42.91
CA GLY A 437 -1.35 -15.36 44.10
C GLY A 437 0.17 -15.33 44.11
N LEU A 438 0.82 -15.38 42.94
CA LEU A 438 2.29 -15.44 42.81
C LEU A 438 2.82 -14.76 41.53
N PHE A 439 1.95 -14.17 40.71
CA PHE A 439 2.29 -13.67 39.37
C PHE A 439 1.96 -12.20 39.32
N GLY A 440 2.95 -11.34 39.12
CA GLY A 440 2.73 -9.93 38.84
C GLY A 440 2.59 -9.65 37.34
N LEU A 441 2.82 -8.40 36.98
CA LEU A 441 3.05 -7.95 35.63
C LEU A 441 4.29 -8.64 35.05
N PHE A 442 4.26 -8.76 33.73
CA PHE A 442 5.41 -9.19 32.96
C PHE A 442 5.81 -7.99 32.13
N PRO A 443 6.91 -7.33 32.47
CA PRO A 443 7.35 -6.14 31.77
C PRO A 443 7.42 -6.37 30.26
N VAL A 444 6.88 -5.43 29.50
CA VAL A 444 7.01 -5.39 28.05
C VAL A 444 8.45 -5.00 27.69
N ASP A 445 8.89 -5.45 26.52
CA ASP A 445 10.16 -5.14 25.87
C ASP A 445 9.79 -4.92 24.41
N THR A 446 9.45 -3.67 24.08
CA THR A 446 8.75 -3.28 22.85
C THR A 446 9.64 -3.49 21.62
N ASP A 447 10.91 -3.15 21.71
CA ASP A 447 11.86 -3.28 20.60
C ASP A 447 12.61 -4.63 20.56
N GLY A 448 12.54 -5.42 21.64
CA GLY A 448 13.15 -6.74 21.77
C GLY A 448 14.65 -6.72 22.03
N ASP A 449 15.22 -5.64 22.59
CA ASP A 449 16.65 -5.53 22.88
C ASP A 449 17.09 -6.25 24.18
N SER A 450 16.13 -6.79 24.93
CA SER A 450 16.26 -7.44 26.24
C SER A 450 16.37 -6.49 27.44
N LEU A 451 16.08 -5.21 27.26
CA LEU A 451 15.77 -4.25 28.32
C LEU A 451 14.25 -4.05 28.33
N PRO A 452 13.57 -4.25 29.47
CA PRO A 452 12.15 -3.95 29.55
C PRO A 452 11.87 -2.45 29.46
N ASP A 453 10.70 -2.08 28.95
CA ASP A 453 10.28 -0.69 28.71
C ASP A 453 10.48 0.21 29.95
N TYR A 454 10.11 -0.23 31.16
CA TYR A 454 10.30 0.54 32.42
C TYR A 454 11.77 0.85 32.81
N LEU A 455 12.73 0.39 32.01
CA LEU A 455 14.15 0.65 32.18
C LEU A 455 14.80 1.20 30.89
N ASP A 456 14.04 1.36 29.81
CA ASP A 456 14.53 1.77 28.51
C ASP A 456 14.17 3.23 28.22
N GLU A 457 15.18 4.06 27.95
CA GLU A 457 14.97 5.50 27.71
C GLU A 457 14.36 5.80 26.30
N ASP A 458 14.15 4.77 25.48
CA ASP A 458 13.72 4.77 24.06
C ASP A 458 13.09 3.40 23.72
N SER A 459 11.88 3.14 24.25
CA SER A 459 11.24 1.81 24.32
C SER A 459 11.01 1.13 22.96
N ASP A 460 10.83 1.88 21.87
CA ASP A 460 10.67 1.33 20.52
C ASP A 460 11.92 1.48 19.61
N ASN A 461 12.97 2.09 20.16
CA ASN A 461 14.24 2.33 19.52
C ASN A 461 14.10 3.07 18.17
N ASP A 462 13.26 4.09 18.15
CA ASP A 462 13.06 4.97 17.01
C ASP A 462 14.00 6.21 17.02
N ASN A 463 14.72 6.42 18.13
CA ASN A 463 15.64 7.53 18.43
C ASN A 463 15.00 8.85 18.91
N VAL A 464 13.70 8.85 19.19
CA VAL A 464 13.03 9.84 20.01
C VAL A 464 12.95 9.26 21.45
N PRO A 465 13.36 10.00 22.49
CA PRO A 465 13.30 9.47 23.84
C PRO A 465 11.88 9.45 24.41
N ASP A 466 11.55 8.44 25.23
CA ASP A 466 10.23 8.24 25.84
C ASP A 466 9.75 9.47 26.63
N ILE A 467 10.63 10.08 27.39
CA ILE A 467 10.39 11.35 28.11
C ILE A 467 9.91 12.51 27.19
N VAL A 468 10.22 12.47 25.90
CA VAL A 468 9.71 13.42 24.90
C VAL A 468 8.33 13.00 24.44
N GLU A 469 8.16 11.77 23.99
CA GLU A 469 6.93 11.28 23.38
C GLU A 469 5.78 11.14 24.37
N ALA A 470 6.06 10.65 25.57
CA ALA A 470 5.08 10.49 26.63
C ALA A 470 4.57 11.82 27.20
N HIS A 471 5.30 12.91 27.00
CA HIS A 471 4.98 14.21 27.60
C HIS A 471 4.79 15.36 26.60
N ASP A 472 4.86 15.16 25.28
CA ASP A 472 4.58 16.21 24.28
C ASP A 472 3.09 16.28 23.90
N TYR A 473 2.28 16.90 24.77
CA TYR A 473 0.83 16.99 24.56
C TYR A 473 0.38 18.03 23.54
N ASP A 474 1.27 18.95 23.14
CA ASP A 474 0.98 19.96 22.12
C ASP A 474 1.68 19.75 20.77
N PHE A 475 2.43 18.64 20.66
CA PHE A 475 3.08 18.10 19.47
C PHE A 475 4.05 19.11 18.86
N ASP A 476 4.82 19.82 19.70
CA ASP A 476 5.78 20.83 19.27
C ASP A 476 7.25 20.38 19.31
N GLY A 477 7.47 19.08 19.57
CA GLY A 477 8.77 18.44 19.74
C GLY A 477 9.42 18.73 21.10
N ILE A 478 8.67 19.29 22.05
CA ILE A 478 9.19 19.64 23.37
C ILE A 478 8.25 19.11 24.46
N ALA A 479 8.76 18.13 25.20
CA ALA A 479 8.11 17.57 26.37
C ALA A 479 7.55 18.62 27.38
N ASP A 480 6.29 18.46 27.77
CA ASP A 480 5.54 19.31 28.71
C ASP A 480 5.72 18.91 30.18
N PHE A 481 6.96 18.83 30.68
CA PHE A 481 7.23 18.56 32.10
C PHE A 481 8.16 19.60 32.77
N VAL A 482 8.31 19.51 34.09
CA VAL A 482 9.24 20.36 34.84
C VAL A 482 9.93 19.58 35.97
N TRP A 483 11.21 19.25 35.79
CA TRP A 483 12.07 18.74 36.86
C TRP A 483 12.08 19.66 38.10
N LEU A 484 11.57 19.16 39.23
CA LEU A 484 11.61 19.86 40.52
C LEU A 484 12.83 19.46 41.36
N GLY A 485 13.40 18.28 41.10
CA GLY A 485 14.50 17.68 41.86
C GLY A 485 14.08 17.42 43.31
N SER A 486 12.82 17.05 43.49
CA SER A 486 12.26 16.69 44.78
C SER A 486 11.22 15.62 44.60
N ASP A 487 11.35 14.60 45.42
CA ASP A 487 10.36 13.56 45.62
C ASP A 487 9.95 13.64 47.12
N LYS A 488 8.65 13.75 47.40
CA LYS A 488 8.14 13.93 48.78
C LYS A 488 7.72 12.63 49.46
N ASP A 489 7.48 11.60 48.68
CA ASP A 489 6.91 10.30 49.01
C ASP A 489 8.02 9.32 49.33
N ASN A 490 9.14 9.47 48.62
CA ASN A 490 10.21 8.52 48.43
C ASN A 490 9.71 7.25 47.76
N ASP A 491 8.93 7.44 46.69
CA ASP A 491 8.55 6.41 45.71
C ASP A 491 9.40 6.47 44.42
N GLY A 492 10.26 7.49 44.25
CA GLY A 492 11.25 7.57 43.16
C GLY A 492 10.86 8.56 42.06
N LEU A 493 9.56 8.69 41.77
CA LEU A 493 9.02 9.67 40.83
C LEU A 493 9.20 11.14 41.29
N ASP A 494 9.74 12.01 40.41
CA ASP A 494 9.89 13.44 40.73
C ASP A 494 8.53 14.14 40.87
N ASP A 495 8.39 15.01 41.90
CA ASP A 495 7.21 15.85 42.16
C ASP A 495 6.74 16.66 40.92
N GLY A 496 7.60 16.83 39.91
CA GLY A 496 7.36 17.51 38.63
C GLY A 496 6.53 16.73 37.63
N PHE A 497 6.59 15.40 37.69
CA PHE A 497 5.74 14.49 36.92
C PHE A 497 4.45 14.15 37.65
N GLU A 498 4.48 14.23 39.00
CA GLU A 498 3.31 13.95 39.81
C GLU A 498 2.10 14.84 39.48
N GLY A 499 0.91 14.26 39.64
CA GLY A 499 -0.36 14.90 39.31
C GLY A 499 -0.79 16.00 40.30
N VAL A 500 -2.06 15.93 40.74
CA VAL A 500 -2.63 16.96 41.66
C VAL A 500 -2.24 16.70 43.11
N THR A 501 -2.05 15.43 43.44
CA THR A 501 -1.52 14.98 44.73
C THR A 501 -0.03 14.75 44.51
N VAL A 502 0.77 15.10 45.53
CA VAL A 502 2.24 15.07 45.45
C VAL A 502 2.85 14.30 46.64
N ILE A 503 1.97 13.48 47.25
CA ILE A 503 2.13 12.68 48.48
C ILE A 503 0.97 11.68 48.48
N ASP A 504 1.15 10.54 47.84
CA ASP A 504 0.23 9.41 47.91
C ASP A 504 0.94 8.05 47.87
N THR A 505 0.33 7.07 47.23
CA THR A 505 0.77 5.67 47.15
C THR A 505 0.15 5.04 45.89
N ASP A 506 -0.18 5.87 44.90
CA ASP A 506 -0.81 5.47 43.65
C ASP A 506 0.32 5.20 42.66
N VAL A 507 0.65 3.92 42.48
CA VAL A 507 1.75 3.44 41.62
C VAL A 507 1.59 3.77 40.12
N ASN A 508 0.49 4.42 39.77
CA ASN A 508 0.17 4.92 38.43
C ASN A 508 0.22 6.44 38.32
N ASP A 509 0.30 7.14 39.46
CA ASP A 509 -0.01 8.56 39.62
C ASP A 509 -1.21 9.01 38.76
N LYS A 510 -0.94 9.76 37.69
CA LYS A 510 -1.94 10.42 36.85
C LYS A 510 -2.37 9.54 35.68
N PHE A 511 -1.65 8.46 35.38
CA PHE A 511 -1.82 7.60 34.22
C PHE A 511 -2.62 6.35 34.58
N ASN A 512 -3.94 6.39 34.36
CA ASN A 512 -4.83 5.26 34.67
C ASN A 512 -5.44 4.62 33.41
N ASP A 513 -5.17 5.20 32.24
CA ASP A 513 -5.58 4.76 30.92
C ASP A 513 -4.55 5.31 29.92
N PRO A 514 -3.38 4.65 29.73
CA PRO A 514 -2.26 5.19 28.93
C PRO A 514 -2.71 5.61 27.55
N TYR A 515 -3.58 4.83 26.91
CA TYR A 515 -4.21 5.15 25.62
C TYR A 515 -4.85 6.55 25.52
N SER A 516 -5.32 7.08 26.65
CA SER A 516 -6.00 8.38 26.70
C SER A 516 -5.29 9.45 27.54
N ASP A 517 -4.37 9.02 28.40
CA ASP A 517 -3.64 9.88 29.32
C ASP A 517 -2.24 10.25 28.78
N LEU A 518 -1.67 9.44 27.88
CA LEU A 518 -0.42 9.70 27.15
C LEU A 518 -0.71 10.12 25.70
N PRO A 519 0.25 10.79 25.02
CA PRO A 519 0.18 11.04 23.58
C PRO A 519 0.02 9.73 22.77
N ASN A 520 -0.80 9.85 21.73
CA ASN A 520 -1.09 8.88 20.68
C ASN A 520 -1.52 9.73 19.46
N THR A 521 -0.62 9.93 18.50
CA THR A 521 -0.78 10.89 17.40
C THR A 521 -1.75 10.38 16.32
N ASP A 522 -1.64 9.13 15.92
CA ASP A 522 -2.42 8.52 14.85
C ASP A 522 -3.81 7.99 15.31
N GLY A 523 -3.96 7.75 16.61
CA GLY A 523 -5.14 7.22 17.28
C GLY A 523 -5.27 5.69 17.21
N ASP A 524 -4.20 4.94 17.03
CA ASP A 524 -4.19 3.48 16.87
C ASP A 524 -4.45 2.70 18.18
N GLU A 525 -3.72 1.62 18.50
CA GLU A 525 -3.81 0.89 19.76
C GLU A 525 -2.57 1.07 20.67
N GLU A 526 -1.54 1.83 20.25
CA GLU A 526 -0.28 2.03 20.95
C GLU A 526 -0.04 3.52 21.32
N SER A 527 0.85 3.83 22.26
CA SER A 527 1.18 5.23 22.59
C SER A 527 2.52 5.58 21.97
N ASN A 528 2.75 6.87 21.68
CA ASN A 528 3.89 7.30 20.86
C ASN A 528 5.25 6.71 21.28
N TYR A 529 5.57 6.74 22.59
CA TYR A 529 6.82 6.20 23.12
C TYR A 529 7.06 4.70 22.86
N ARG A 530 6.08 4.00 22.30
CA ARG A 530 6.15 2.59 21.89
C ARG A 530 5.76 2.35 20.43
N ASP A 531 5.54 3.42 19.68
CA ASP A 531 5.04 3.36 18.30
C ASP A 531 6.09 3.84 17.29
N THR A 532 6.67 2.87 16.59
CA THR A 532 7.73 3.13 15.60
C THR A 532 7.31 3.97 14.38
N ASP A 533 6.01 4.21 14.18
CA ASP A 533 5.42 5.05 13.12
C ASP A 533 4.30 5.92 13.73
N ASP A 534 4.71 6.83 14.60
CA ASP A 534 3.88 7.70 15.46
C ASP A 534 2.63 8.32 14.81
N ASP A 535 2.74 8.71 13.54
CA ASP A 535 1.69 9.39 12.79
C ASP A 535 1.01 8.53 11.70
N ASP A 536 1.48 7.29 11.57
CA ASP A 536 0.98 6.21 10.72
C ASP A 536 0.91 6.64 9.24
N ASP A 537 1.88 7.46 8.81
CA ASP A 537 2.02 7.94 7.43
C ASP A 537 2.68 6.90 6.50
N GLY A 538 3.28 5.87 7.09
CA GLY A 538 3.97 4.76 6.44
C GLY A 538 5.47 4.94 6.28
N ILE A 539 6.08 5.93 6.96
CA ILE A 539 7.52 6.10 7.16
C ILE A 539 7.79 6.01 8.66
N GLU A 540 8.62 5.06 9.05
CA GLU A 540 8.97 4.93 10.47
C GLU A 540 9.70 6.17 10.99
N THR A 541 9.39 6.61 12.21
CA THR A 541 9.96 7.80 12.87
C THR A 541 11.49 7.86 12.74
N ARG A 542 12.16 6.71 12.94
CA ARG A 542 13.63 6.60 12.80
C ARG A 542 14.20 7.02 11.45
N ASP A 543 13.40 6.98 10.39
CA ASP A 543 13.76 7.35 9.02
C ASP A 543 13.44 8.82 8.67
N GLU A 544 12.94 9.61 9.64
CA GLU A 544 12.44 10.98 9.44
C GLU A 544 13.39 12.10 9.88
N ASP A 545 14.64 11.76 10.26
CA ASP A 545 15.74 12.74 10.41
C ASP A 545 16.19 13.28 9.04
N LEU A 546 15.39 14.17 8.44
CA LEU A 546 15.60 14.73 7.10
C LEU A 546 16.95 15.44 6.98
N ASN A 547 17.40 16.05 8.07
CA ASN A 547 18.59 16.88 8.08
C ASN A 547 19.87 16.08 8.41
N GLY A 548 19.72 14.92 9.05
CA GLY A 548 20.77 13.95 9.39
C GLY A 548 21.59 14.36 10.62
N ASP A 549 21.00 15.11 11.57
CA ASP A 549 21.67 15.53 12.80
C ASP A 549 21.32 14.74 14.05
N GLY A 550 20.37 13.79 13.92
CA GLY A 550 19.92 12.89 14.99
C GLY A 550 19.05 13.59 16.04
N ASP A 551 18.36 14.67 15.67
CA ASP A 551 17.41 15.39 16.52
C ASP A 551 16.08 15.56 15.76
N TYR A 552 15.28 14.51 15.83
CA TYR A 552 13.99 14.36 15.14
C TYR A 552 12.96 15.40 15.59
N THR A 553 13.01 15.79 16.86
CA THR A 553 12.13 16.78 17.49
C THR A 553 12.16 18.18 16.86
N ASN A 554 13.14 18.46 16.00
CA ASN A 554 13.32 19.77 15.38
C ASN A 554 13.11 19.80 13.86
N ASP A 555 12.95 18.63 13.23
CA ASP A 555 12.70 18.52 11.81
C ASP A 555 11.22 18.82 11.54
N ASP A 556 10.98 19.96 10.89
CA ASP A 556 9.66 20.50 10.56
C ASP A 556 9.72 20.97 9.10
N ALA A 557 9.46 20.06 8.17
CA ALA A 557 9.67 20.24 6.74
C ALA A 557 8.77 21.32 6.15
N ASP A 558 7.56 21.44 6.69
CA ASP A 558 6.47 22.26 6.18
C ASP A 558 6.39 23.64 6.90
N GLY A 559 6.94 23.72 8.11
CA GLY A 559 7.10 24.92 8.92
C GLY A 559 5.88 25.28 9.76
N ASP A 560 4.97 24.34 10.04
CA ASP A 560 3.75 24.58 10.81
C ASP A 560 3.94 24.44 12.33
N GLY A 561 5.07 23.87 12.75
CA GLY A 561 5.49 23.71 14.13
C GLY A 561 5.23 22.35 14.74
N ILE A 562 4.77 21.37 13.95
CA ILE A 562 4.72 19.95 14.31
C ILE A 562 5.98 19.29 13.72
N PRO A 563 6.75 18.51 14.50
CA PRO A 563 7.84 17.71 13.97
C PRO A 563 7.36 16.70 12.94
N ASP A 564 8.23 16.35 11.99
CA ASP A 564 7.90 15.47 10.86
C ASP A 564 7.33 14.12 11.33
N TYR A 565 7.89 13.52 12.39
CA TYR A 565 7.42 12.25 12.96
C TYR A 565 6.05 12.28 13.67
N LEU A 566 5.48 13.48 13.86
CA LEU A 566 4.15 13.67 14.43
C LEU A 566 3.16 14.26 13.39
N ASP A 567 3.59 14.43 12.14
CA ASP A 567 2.85 15.15 11.11
C ASP A 567 2.29 14.22 10.02
N SER A 568 1.17 13.55 10.33
CA SER A 568 0.46 12.68 9.38
C SER A 568 0.04 13.33 8.05
N ASP A 569 0.11 14.67 7.94
CA ASP A 569 -0.19 15.41 6.72
C ASP A 569 1.04 15.68 5.83
N LEU A 570 2.22 15.28 6.31
CA LEU A 570 3.51 15.18 5.63
C LEU A 570 3.53 14.04 4.60
N ILE A 571 2.51 14.00 3.72
CA ILE A 571 2.46 13.10 2.57
C ILE A 571 3.73 13.24 1.74
N GLU A 572 4.64 12.28 1.89
CA GLU A 572 5.87 12.12 1.14
C GLU A 572 6.46 13.43 0.62
N LEU A 573 7.62 13.77 1.15
CA LEU A 573 8.70 14.40 0.39
C LEU A 573 9.18 13.53 -0.81
N ASN A 574 8.25 13.04 -1.64
CA ASN A 574 8.35 13.09 -3.09
C ASN A 574 8.32 14.55 -3.64
N ALA A 575 8.73 15.53 -2.82
CA ALA A 575 9.06 16.90 -3.22
C ALA A 575 10.35 16.97 -4.07
N GLY A 576 10.38 16.23 -5.17
CA GLY A 576 11.47 16.26 -6.14
C GLY A 576 11.06 16.76 -7.52
N THR A 577 9.81 16.56 -7.95
CA THR A 577 9.44 16.83 -9.35
C THR A 577 8.29 17.80 -9.48
N ILE A 578 8.63 19.08 -9.69
CA ILE A 578 7.71 20.03 -10.31
C ILE A 578 7.26 19.47 -11.66
N GLU A 579 5.97 19.12 -11.77
CA GLU A 579 5.37 18.64 -13.01
C GLU A 579 4.65 19.79 -13.71
N VAL A 580 5.02 20.04 -14.96
CA VAL A 580 4.37 21.06 -15.81
C VAL A 580 3.48 20.37 -16.83
N PHE A 581 2.16 20.50 -16.66
CA PHE A 581 1.18 19.96 -17.59
C PHE A 581 1.35 20.65 -18.95
N ASN A 582 1.73 19.89 -19.97
CA ASN A 582 2.16 20.45 -21.26
C ASN A 582 1.01 20.87 -22.20
N VAL A 583 -0.23 20.95 -21.71
CA VAL A 583 -1.42 21.34 -22.49
C VAL A 583 -2.18 22.46 -21.77
N VAL A 584 -2.61 23.47 -22.56
CA VAL A 584 -3.53 24.53 -22.13
C VAL A 584 -4.66 24.62 -23.14
N THR A 585 -5.91 24.49 -22.69
CA THR A 585 -7.15 24.59 -23.49
C THR A 585 -8.06 25.71 -22.99
N PRO A 586 -7.77 27.00 -23.28
CA PRO A 586 -8.60 28.12 -22.83
C PRO A 586 -9.92 28.16 -23.61
N ASN A 587 -10.91 27.38 -23.17
CA ASN A 587 -12.23 27.24 -23.79
C ASN A 587 -13.39 27.55 -22.81
N GLY A 588 -13.08 27.75 -21.53
CA GLY A 588 -14.01 28.12 -20.47
C GLY A 588 -14.84 26.96 -19.91
N ASP A 589 -14.39 25.71 -20.08
CA ASP A 589 -15.03 24.52 -19.51
C ASP A 589 -14.52 24.16 -18.10
N GLY A 590 -13.52 24.88 -17.59
CA GLY A 590 -12.90 24.66 -16.29
C GLY A 590 -11.80 23.60 -16.27
N ILE A 591 -11.50 22.95 -17.41
CA ILE A 591 -10.51 21.89 -17.55
C ILE A 591 -9.34 22.41 -18.41
N HIS A 592 -8.14 22.46 -17.82
CA HIS A 592 -6.91 22.96 -18.46
C HIS A 592 -7.03 24.37 -19.09
N ASP A 593 -7.96 25.20 -18.62
CA ASP A 593 -8.10 26.60 -19.05
C ASP A 593 -6.85 27.46 -18.72
N ILE A 594 -6.08 27.02 -17.73
CA ILE A 594 -4.80 27.58 -17.33
C ILE A 594 -3.69 26.52 -17.39
N LEU A 595 -2.44 26.96 -17.50
CA LEU A 595 -1.28 26.09 -17.35
C LEU A 595 -1.18 25.61 -15.88
N LYS A 596 -1.45 24.33 -15.66
CA LYS A 596 -1.28 23.69 -14.35
C LYS A 596 0.19 23.29 -14.16
N ILE A 597 0.76 23.66 -13.03
CA ILE A 597 2.09 23.23 -12.58
C ILE A 597 1.86 22.73 -11.15
N THR A 598 2.11 21.45 -10.89
CA THR A 598 1.99 20.82 -9.56
C THR A 598 3.36 20.79 -8.88
N GLY A 599 3.36 20.86 -7.54
CA GLY A 599 4.57 20.94 -6.73
C GLY A 599 5.27 22.31 -6.78
N LEU A 600 4.65 23.35 -7.36
CA LEU A 600 5.23 24.71 -7.40
C LEU A 600 4.81 25.56 -6.19
N GLU A 601 3.71 25.18 -5.54
CA GLU A 601 3.15 25.71 -4.30
C GLU A 601 4.20 25.78 -3.18
N ASN A 602 5.09 24.79 -3.10
CA ASN A 602 6.19 24.71 -2.13
C ASN A 602 7.36 25.66 -2.45
N TYR A 603 7.30 26.37 -3.58
CA TYR A 603 8.33 27.32 -4.01
C TYR A 603 7.74 28.71 -4.25
N PRO A 604 7.43 29.48 -3.19
CA PRO A 604 6.80 30.79 -3.29
C PRO A 604 7.68 31.80 -4.06
N ASN A 605 9.00 31.60 -4.02
CA ASN A 605 9.99 32.34 -4.79
C ASN A 605 10.24 31.66 -6.16
N ASN A 606 9.27 31.79 -7.07
CA ASN A 606 9.39 31.27 -8.43
C ASN A 606 9.20 32.36 -9.51
N SER A 607 9.60 32.06 -10.75
CA SER A 607 9.31 32.88 -11.91
C SER A 607 9.11 32.04 -13.16
N LEU A 608 8.07 32.34 -13.93
CA LEU A 608 7.76 31.66 -15.19
C LEU A 608 7.96 32.61 -16.37
N LYS A 609 8.65 32.15 -17.41
CA LYS A 609 8.85 32.84 -18.69
C LYS A 609 8.43 31.93 -19.83
N ILE A 610 7.54 32.40 -20.71
CA ILE A 610 7.07 31.63 -21.87
C ILE A 610 7.48 32.34 -23.15
N PHE A 611 7.96 31.58 -24.13
CA PHE A 611 8.47 32.02 -25.41
C PHE A 611 7.70 31.34 -26.55
N ASN A 612 7.50 32.06 -27.65
CA ASN A 612 7.03 31.43 -28.88
C ASN A 612 8.16 30.67 -29.60
N ARG A 613 7.83 29.93 -30.66
CA ARG A 613 8.79 29.18 -31.50
C ARG A 613 9.96 29.98 -32.10
N TRP A 614 9.92 31.31 -32.05
CA TRP A 614 11.00 32.19 -32.53
C TRP A 614 11.85 32.76 -31.38
N GLY A 615 11.63 32.30 -30.14
CA GLY A 615 12.36 32.77 -28.95
C GLY A 615 11.89 34.14 -28.44
N VAL A 616 10.74 34.63 -28.87
CA VAL A 616 10.19 35.91 -28.38
C VAL A 616 9.39 35.64 -27.10
N LEU A 617 9.72 36.35 -26.03
CA LEU A 617 9.00 36.30 -24.74
C LEU A 617 7.56 36.79 -24.92
N VAL A 618 6.61 35.92 -24.60
CA VAL A 618 5.17 36.16 -24.73
C VAL A 618 4.45 36.25 -23.39
N TYR A 619 4.97 35.59 -22.36
CA TYR A 619 4.45 35.71 -21.00
C TYR A 619 5.59 35.71 -19.99
N THR A 620 5.47 36.49 -18.93
CA THR A 620 6.36 36.44 -17.78
C THR A 620 5.58 36.76 -16.51
N THR A 621 5.89 36.04 -15.43
CA THR A 621 5.46 36.42 -14.09
C THR A 621 6.52 36.06 -13.06
N ASN A 622 6.46 36.73 -11.92
CA ASN A 622 7.07 36.26 -10.68
C ASN A 622 5.96 35.68 -9.82
N ALA A 623 6.26 34.67 -9.00
CA ALA A 623 5.32 33.94 -8.17
C ALA A 623 4.12 33.41 -8.98
N TYR A 624 4.39 32.51 -9.93
CA TYR A 624 3.35 31.77 -10.64
C TYR A 624 2.58 30.90 -9.65
N GLY A 625 1.25 30.82 -9.80
CA GLY A 625 0.37 30.08 -8.88
C GLY A 625 -0.20 30.92 -7.73
N THR A 626 0.42 32.06 -7.39
CA THR A 626 -0.06 32.94 -6.30
C THR A 626 -0.87 34.13 -6.83
N GLU A 627 -1.82 34.63 -6.05
CA GLU A 627 -2.60 35.85 -6.33
C GLU A 627 -3.29 35.93 -7.72
N GLY A 628 -3.59 34.78 -8.34
CA GLY A 628 -4.18 34.72 -9.69
C GLY A 628 -3.17 34.84 -10.83
N ASN A 629 -1.86 34.73 -10.55
CA ASN A 629 -0.79 34.69 -11.54
C ASN A 629 -0.75 33.35 -12.28
N TYR A 630 -1.70 33.18 -13.18
CA TYR A 630 -1.80 31.99 -14.04
C TYR A 630 -1.62 32.36 -15.51
N PHE A 631 -1.17 31.40 -16.31
CA PHE A 631 -1.09 31.54 -17.75
C PHE A 631 -2.31 30.88 -18.38
N ASP A 632 -3.22 31.71 -18.89
CA ASP A 632 -4.49 31.34 -19.54
C ASP A 632 -4.40 31.36 -21.08
N GLY A 633 -3.18 31.35 -21.62
CA GLY A 633 -2.95 31.52 -23.06
C GLY A 633 -3.02 32.98 -23.55
N THR A 634 -3.07 33.97 -22.66
CA THR A 634 -2.91 35.39 -23.02
C THR A 634 -1.47 35.88 -22.87
N SER A 635 -1.04 36.73 -23.81
CA SER A 635 0.30 37.32 -23.85
C SER A 635 0.34 38.60 -23.00
N ASN A 636 1.25 38.67 -22.03
CA ASN A 636 1.63 39.92 -21.35
C ASN A 636 2.98 40.49 -21.86
N GLY A 637 3.66 39.77 -22.76
CA GLY A 637 4.90 40.16 -23.42
C GLY A 637 4.74 41.04 -24.67
N ARG A 638 5.86 41.51 -25.23
CA ARG A 638 5.88 42.47 -26.34
C ARG A 638 5.68 41.79 -27.70
N VAL A 639 4.44 41.38 -28.00
CA VAL A 639 4.06 40.79 -29.30
C VAL A 639 2.95 41.62 -29.96
N THR A 640 3.02 41.77 -31.28
CA THR A 640 1.92 42.38 -32.06
C THR A 640 0.80 41.36 -32.25
N VAL A 641 -0.01 41.13 -31.21
CA VAL A 641 -1.18 40.24 -31.27
C VAL A 641 -2.41 41.08 -31.63
N ASN A 642 -3.11 40.74 -32.71
CA ASN A 642 -4.38 41.40 -33.05
C ASN A 642 -5.54 40.63 -32.40
N GLN A 643 -6.33 41.40 -31.64
CA GLN A 643 -7.55 41.06 -30.91
C GLN A 643 -7.35 40.18 -29.65
N ASP A 644 -7.59 40.81 -28.49
CA ASP A 644 -7.73 40.22 -27.15
C ASP A 644 -6.49 39.59 -26.49
N ASN A 645 -5.28 39.92 -26.96
CA ASN A 645 -3.98 39.44 -26.42
C ASN A 645 -3.81 37.91 -26.39
N GLN A 646 -4.73 37.16 -26.99
CA GLN A 646 -4.74 35.71 -27.02
C GLN A 646 -3.66 35.15 -27.96
N LEU A 647 -2.81 34.27 -27.43
CA LEU A 647 -1.78 33.61 -28.23
C LEU A 647 -2.40 32.62 -29.23
N PRO A 648 -1.90 32.51 -30.47
CA PRO A 648 -2.38 31.50 -31.41
C PRO A 648 -2.14 30.06 -30.93
N VAL A 649 -3.00 29.13 -31.38
CA VAL A 649 -2.80 27.68 -31.22
C VAL A 649 -1.42 27.26 -31.71
N GLY A 650 -0.73 26.43 -30.94
CA GLY A 650 0.58 25.92 -31.27
C GLY A 650 1.48 25.72 -30.05
N THR A 651 2.72 25.30 -30.33
CA THR A 651 3.74 25.02 -29.31
C THR A 651 4.48 26.29 -28.86
N TYR A 652 4.61 26.43 -27.55
CA TYR A 652 5.39 27.45 -26.85
C TYR A 652 6.40 26.75 -25.93
N PHE A 653 7.42 27.48 -25.50
CA PHE A 653 8.48 26.97 -24.65
C PHE A 653 8.50 27.76 -23.35
N TYR A 654 8.75 27.10 -22.22
CA TYR A 654 8.83 27.78 -20.93
C TYR A 654 10.20 27.61 -20.28
N ILE A 655 10.52 28.56 -19.41
CA ILE A 655 11.58 28.47 -18.40
C ILE A 655 10.92 28.83 -17.07
N LEU A 656 11.00 27.91 -16.11
CA LEU A 656 10.52 28.05 -14.75
C LEU A 656 11.73 28.06 -13.83
N ASP A 657 11.96 29.18 -13.16
CA ASP A 657 13.01 29.32 -12.14
C ASP A 657 12.34 29.27 -10.77
N TYR A 658 12.85 28.48 -9.82
CA TYR A 658 12.31 28.36 -8.46
C TYR A 658 13.45 28.21 -7.44
N GLU A 659 13.23 28.67 -6.21
CA GLU A 659 14.21 28.69 -5.13
C GLU A 659 13.85 27.68 -4.04
N GLU A 660 14.75 26.76 -3.74
CA GLU A 660 14.62 25.76 -2.67
C GLU A 660 14.95 26.37 -1.29
N ALA A 661 14.57 25.70 -0.19
CA ALA A 661 14.73 26.15 1.20
C ALA A 661 16.16 26.67 1.54
N ALA A 662 17.21 26.12 0.90
CA ALA A 662 18.60 26.55 1.07
C ALA A 662 19.04 27.79 0.23
N GLY A 663 18.10 28.52 -0.41
CA GLY A 663 18.38 29.70 -1.23
C GLY A 663 19.02 29.39 -2.60
N LYS A 664 18.91 28.14 -3.06
CA LYS A 664 19.48 27.65 -4.32
C LYS A 664 18.42 27.69 -5.42
N THR A 665 18.70 28.43 -6.50
CA THR A 665 17.79 28.50 -7.65
C THR A 665 17.97 27.29 -8.58
N LYS A 666 16.89 26.54 -8.85
CA LYS A 666 16.78 25.55 -9.93
C LYS A 666 15.97 26.12 -11.10
N SER A 667 16.26 25.61 -12.31
CA SER A 667 15.57 26.02 -13.54
C SER A 667 15.06 24.79 -14.31
N LEU A 668 13.76 24.76 -14.58
CA LEU A 668 13.10 23.80 -15.46
C LEU A 668 12.75 24.45 -16.79
N SER A 669 12.82 23.67 -17.85
CA SER A 669 12.42 24.14 -19.18
C SER A 669 11.77 23.03 -19.98
N GLY A 670 10.75 23.39 -20.74
CA GLY A 670 10.00 22.43 -21.53
C GLY A 670 9.16 23.14 -22.58
N TYR A 671 8.12 22.46 -23.04
CA TYR A 671 7.16 23.01 -23.97
C TYR A 671 5.74 22.89 -23.42
N ILE A 672 4.87 23.78 -23.88
CA ILE A 672 3.43 23.73 -23.68
C ILE A 672 2.74 23.86 -25.03
N TYR A 673 1.62 23.18 -25.19
CA TYR A 673 0.77 23.24 -26.38
C TYR A 673 -0.52 23.96 -26.04
N ILE A 674 -0.76 25.11 -26.68
CA ILE A 674 -2.03 25.81 -26.57
C ILE A 674 -2.98 25.27 -27.64
N ASN A 675 -4.11 24.71 -27.21
CA ASN A 675 -5.21 24.27 -28.05
C ASN A 675 -6.48 25.10 -27.73
N ARG A 676 -7.40 25.27 -28.67
CA ARG A 676 -8.65 26.03 -28.46
C ARG A 676 -9.82 25.34 -29.11
#